data_AF-A0AAI9RMJ6-F1
#
_entry.id   AF-A0AAI9RMJ6-F1
#
_cell.length_a   1.000
_cell.length_b   1.000
_cell.length_c   1.000
_cell.angle_alpha   90.00
_cell.angle_beta   90.00
_cell.angle_gamma   90.00
#
_symmetry.space_group_name_H-M   'P 1'
#
loop_
_entity.id
_entity.type
_entity.pdbx_description
1 polymer ?
#
loop_
_entity_poly.entity_id
_entity_poly.type
_entity_poly.pdbx_seq_one_letter_code
_entity_poly.pdbx_strand_id
1 'polypeptide(L)'
;MVNVNFLPKGQVNNQVANTVKVLSPSIVKQGDTENDFLIQLLKADVPIDLTGKIVTWSAASNKGKFVSDRAATSQSNGTVGISFVEGDAAATGSLRIEFKVKHADGDIEKFPANSFAYLEVTRSLDDLAHTPVLFASVQYFESKVAESNVKATQAETKAIEAEATANEVRDQFEQVVIEGDSSVEAAAARVAKDKTYANLKARLDAEQATLTTQLEEKVGGTRKATMDDLGQDVKTAMTGGSVAVVGTGAVGTVNVQSKAITPEKTNFLEKTTNLFDKTAFETGFVPNGSYNTGQVTDKVVSATRSISPIYENVASKTFSINRPFTTATDMTIAIYRDTGVSLGSVNYTLQADGSYRFTIPSNAYYMRFGVYNELLNQDFMLVEGTTLPTDYLPAGYVLKQGVKILKTDLSFDVYSVSNKVKLALPETMDFIAGKKGEIFEYGLVDADIHDSEYIVGYDVDASTLQRHGRIIVDNTAISTKTVQTKNIILYNKQYRNEERKSVKFNIVPPVANPTSAKNILFVGDSLVGNNNQAFPKEFQRLLRSTDTDAYGLTNFNLVGRVNLNGVRYEGTGGYGWNNYVDNPTTLNPSYGNNYFWDSAIGDINIQKYMTDNCSGVSLDYVVIELGWNHYVNGSSGYSSDITVIKAKAKYFIDKVLAAYPNCKILLCGNQKTAPYIYEIYAPYWALANKHNIQLAKTYEALAKEYPVTSVRYVDIKSRFDSEHNMPYAEEQVNFKNAKTAKYCTDFVHPDLSGFNQMASVVLASFFAIQQA
;
A
#
# COMPACT_ATOMS: atom_id res chain seq x y z
N MET A 1 9.90 -41.68 -25.53
CA MET A 1 10.81 -42.47 -24.67
C MET A 1 12.14 -41.75 -24.63
N VAL A 2 12.34 -40.90 -23.62
CA VAL A 2 13.56 -40.08 -23.49
C VAL A 2 14.42 -40.72 -22.41
N ASN A 3 15.53 -41.31 -22.84
CA ASN A 3 16.64 -41.70 -21.99
C ASN A 3 17.31 -40.41 -21.48
N VAL A 4 17.42 -40.27 -20.15
CA VAL A 4 18.32 -39.30 -19.53
C VAL A 4 19.45 -40.08 -18.87
N ASN A 5 20.61 -40.04 -19.52
CA ASN A 5 21.89 -40.47 -18.95
C ASN A 5 22.32 -39.46 -17.89
N PHE A 6 22.50 -39.90 -16.65
CA PHE A 6 23.37 -39.22 -15.69
C PHE A 6 24.67 -40.00 -15.58
N LEU A 7 25.77 -39.37 -16.00
CA LEU A 7 27.12 -39.81 -15.68
C LEU A 7 27.44 -39.48 -14.21
N PRO A 8 28.08 -40.37 -13.45
CA PRO A 8 28.87 -39.97 -12.30
C PRO A 8 30.37 -40.03 -12.60
N LYS A 9 31.05 -38.97 -12.14
CA LYS A 9 32.49 -38.87 -11.95
C LYS A 9 33.02 -40.01 -11.07
N GLY A 10 34.23 -40.47 -11.41
CA GLY A 10 35.15 -41.11 -10.48
C GLY A 10 35.17 -42.64 -10.56
N GLN A 11 36.03 -43.18 -11.42
CA GLN A 11 36.50 -44.54 -11.25
C GLN A 11 37.30 -44.64 -9.95
N VAL A 12 36.85 -45.50 -9.04
CA VAL A 12 37.69 -46.11 -8.01
C VAL A 12 37.49 -47.62 -8.15
N ASN A 13 38.58 -48.28 -8.53
CA ASN A 13 38.90 -49.71 -8.51
C ASN A 13 37.76 -50.73 -8.32
N ASN A 14 37.72 -51.70 -9.24
CA ASN A 14 37.04 -52.99 -9.17
C ASN A 14 37.38 -53.77 -7.87
N GLN A 15 36.82 -53.36 -6.75
CA GLN A 15 36.42 -54.28 -5.70
C GLN A 15 34.95 -54.58 -5.92
N VAL A 16 34.71 -55.86 -6.13
CA VAL A 16 33.42 -56.53 -6.15
C VAL A 16 32.55 -56.03 -5.00
N ALA A 17 31.69 -55.04 -5.26
CA ALA A 17 31.01 -54.31 -4.20
C ALA A 17 29.86 -55.14 -3.64
N ASN A 18 29.70 -55.12 -2.31
CA ASN A 18 28.51 -55.63 -1.65
C ASN A 18 27.33 -54.70 -1.97
N THR A 19 26.29 -55.23 -2.59
CA THR A 19 25.10 -54.49 -3.02
C THR A 19 23.83 -55.09 -2.39
N VAL A 20 22.72 -54.36 -2.50
CA VAL A 20 21.42 -54.81 -2.03
C VAL A 20 20.39 -54.62 -3.13
N LYS A 21 19.45 -55.56 -3.23
CA LYS A 21 18.31 -55.50 -4.15
C LYS A 21 17.02 -55.60 -3.35
N VAL A 22 16.20 -54.55 -3.39
CA VAL A 22 14.89 -54.54 -2.72
C VAL A 22 13.91 -55.37 -3.56
N LEU A 23 13.28 -56.37 -2.95
CA LEU A 23 12.34 -57.29 -3.60
C LEU A 23 10.87 -56.93 -3.30
N SER A 24 10.60 -56.26 -2.17
CA SER A 24 9.29 -55.68 -1.83
C SER A 24 9.15 -54.23 -2.35
N PRO A 25 7.92 -53.64 -2.38
CA PRO A 25 7.75 -52.22 -2.68
C PRO A 25 8.59 -51.35 -1.75
N SER A 26 9.29 -50.35 -2.32
CA SER A 26 10.18 -49.47 -1.55
C SER A 26 9.46 -48.31 -0.84
N ILE A 27 8.14 -48.44 -0.64
CA ILE A 27 7.25 -47.41 -0.09
C ILE A 27 6.48 -47.99 1.10
N VAL A 28 6.54 -47.29 2.23
CA VAL A 28 5.89 -47.63 3.50
C VAL A 28 4.91 -46.53 3.86
N LYS A 29 3.80 -46.85 4.52
CA LYS A 29 2.91 -45.83 5.09
C LYS A 29 3.33 -45.49 6.51
N GLN A 30 3.15 -44.24 6.90
CA GLN A 30 3.43 -43.78 8.27
C GLN A 30 2.62 -44.63 9.27
N GLY A 31 3.30 -45.16 10.29
CA GLY A 31 2.69 -46.03 11.30
C GLY A 31 2.48 -47.50 10.90
N ASP A 32 2.94 -47.92 9.71
CA ASP A 32 2.86 -49.32 9.27
C ASP A 32 3.79 -50.22 10.10
N THR A 33 3.23 -51.30 10.65
CA THR A 33 3.93 -52.28 11.50
C THR A 33 3.72 -53.73 11.06
N GLU A 34 2.93 -53.97 10.01
CA GLU A 34 2.50 -55.32 9.61
C GLU A 34 3.24 -55.84 8.36
N ASN A 35 3.89 -54.97 7.60
CA ASN A 35 4.55 -55.35 6.36
C ASN A 35 6.01 -55.78 6.55
N ASP A 36 6.35 -56.94 5.97
CA ASP A 36 7.71 -57.44 5.84
C ASP A 36 8.35 -56.98 4.51
N PHE A 37 9.54 -56.40 4.61
CA PHE A 37 10.31 -55.96 3.45
C PHE A 37 11.40 -56.98 3.15
N LEU A 38 11.32 -57.57 1.95
CA LEU A 38 12.28 -58.55 1.47
C LEU A 38 13.40 -57.83 0.73
N ILE A 39 14.63 -58.06 1.15
CA ILE A 39 15.85 -57.47 0.59
C ILE A 39 16.85 -58.58 0.34
N GLN A 40 17.42 -58.63 -0.86
CA GLN A 40 18.46 -59.58 -1.22
C GLN A 40 19.84 -58.95 -1.07
N LEU A 41 20.72 -59.59 -0.31
CA LEU A 41 22.11 -59.20 -0.12
C LEU A 41 22.97 -59.88 -1.18
N LEU A 42 23.74 -59.09 -1.90
CA LEU A 42 24.51 -59.52 -3.06
C LEU A 42 26.00 -59.20 -2.86
N LYS A 43 26.85 -60.19 -3.09
CA LYS A 43 28.30 -60.03 -3.17
C LYS A 43 28.69 -60.38 -4.59
N ALA A 44 29.32 -59.46 -5.32
CA ALA A 44 29.60 -59.66 -6.75
C ALA A 44 28.35 -59.83 -7.63
N ASP A 45 27.23 -59.24 -7.25
CA ASP A 45 25.93 -59.47 -7.88
C ASP A 45 25.42 -60.93 -7.78
N VAL A 46 26.04 -61.74 -6.91
CA VAL A 46 25.60 -63.09 -6.57
C VAL A 46 25.03 -63.10 -5.15
N PRO A 47 23.88 -63.74 -4.88
CA PRO A 47 23.33 -63.81 -3.54
C PRO A 47 24.29 -64.47 -2.55
N ILE A 48 24.49 -63.84 -1.40
CA ILE A 48 25.37 -64.37 -0.35
C ILE A 48 24.73 -65.57 0.35
N ASP A 49 25.51 -66.60 0.66
CA ASP A 49 25.07 -67.67 1.55
C ASP A 49 24.98 -67.16 3.00
N LEU A 50 23.79 -67.25 3.60
CA LEU A 50 23.50 -66.81 4.96
C LEU A 50 23.52 -67.96 5.98
N THR A 51 23.83 -69.19 5.55
CA THR A 51 23.85 -70.37 6.42
C THR A 51 24.84 -70.18 7.58
N GLY A 52 24.34 -70.27 8.82
CA GLY A 52 25.14 -70.10 10.03
C GLY A 52 25.60 -68.66 10.33
N LYS A 53 25.11 -67.65 9.58
CA LYS A 53 25.44 -66.24 9.78
C LYS A 53 24.33 -65.50 10.50
N ILE A 54 24.70 -64.46 11.25
CA ILE A 54 23.74 -63.56 11.90
C ILE A 54 23.63 -62.28 11.09
N VAL A 55 22.44 -61.95 10.62
CA VAL A 55 22.20 -60.68 9.91
C VAL A 55 21.47 -59.70 10.81
N THR A 56 22.00 -58.49 10.92
CA THR A 56 21.34 -57.36 11.58
C THR A 56 21.15 -56.21 10.59
N TRP A 57 20.18 -55.35 10.86
CA TRP A 57 19.91 -54.17 10.06
C TRP A 57 19.68 -52.96 10.96
N SER A 58 19.91 -51.78 10.41
CA SER A 58 19.62 -50.52 11.10
C SER A 58 19.12 -49.48 10.11
N ALA A 59 18.34 -48.53 10.60
CA ALA A 59 17.76 -47.48 9.77
C ALA A 59 17.87 -46.10 10.41
N ALA A 60 18.15 -45.10 9.57
CA ALA A 60 18.27 -43.70 9.95
C ALA A 60 17.63 -42.79 8.92
N SER A 61 17.08 -41.66 9.37
CA SER A 61 16.68 -40.55 8.49
C SER A 61 17.63 -39.38 8.64
N ASN A 62 17.44 -38.31 7.87
CA ASN A 62 18.21 -37.06 8.01
C ASN A 62 18.00 -36.37 9.38
N LYS A 63 17.07 -36.86 10.21
CA LYS A 63 16.78 -36.38 11.57
C LYS A 63 17.42 -37.25 12.68
N GLY A 64 18.11 -38.35 12.36
CA GLY A 64 18.76 -39.24 13.33
C GLY A 64 18.60 -40.74 13.03
N LYS A 65 19.19 -41.61 13.87
CA LYS A 65 19.01 -43.06 13.81
C LYS A 65 17.74 -43.44 14.58
N PHE A 66 16.78 -44.08 13.93
CA PHE A 66 15.50 -44.45 14.55
C PHE A 66 15.41 -45.96 14.84
N VAL A 67 16.10 -46.79 14.04
CA VAL A 67 16.20 -48.24 14.28
C VAL A 67 17.64 -48.61 14.59
N SER A 68 17.90 -48.99 15.85
CA SER A 68 19.17 -49.62 16.26
C SER A 68 19.34 -51.00 15.61
N ASP A 69 20.53 -51.58 15.70
CA ASP A 69 20.82 -52.87 15.06
C ASP A 69 19.83 -53.95 15.55
N ARG A 70 18.92 -54.37 14.65
CA ARG A 70 17.86 -55.37 14.89
C ARG A 70 18.13 -56.60 14.04
N ALA A 71 17.79 -57.79 14.55
CA ALA A 71 17.91 -59.01 13.77
C ALA A 71 17.03 -58.95 12.50
N ALA A 72 17.58 -59.38 11.37
CA ALA A 72 16.83 -59.60 10.14
C ALA A 72 16.50 -61.10 10.01
N THR A 73 15.33 -61.42 9.47
CA THR A 73 14.89 -62.79 9.26
C THR A 73 15.55 -63.34 8.00
N SER A 74 16.57 -64.19 8.16
CA SER A 74 17.28 -64.76 7.00
C SER A 74 16.44 -65.81 6.28
N GLN A 75 16.44 -65.74 4.95
CA GLN A 75 15.74 -66.66 4.05
C GLN A 75 16.74 -67.28 3.06
N SER A 76 16.28 -68.18 2.20
CA SER A 76 17.10 -68.78 1.15
C SER A 76 17.60 -67.74 0.13
N ASN A 77 18.71 -68.04 -0.55
CA ASN A 77 19.21 -67.25 -1.68
C ASN A 77 19.56 -65.79 -1.31
N GLY A 78 20.23 -65.59 -0.17
CA GLY A 78 20.73 -64.29 0.28
C GLY A 78 19.65 -63.26 0.63
N THR A 79 18.38 -63.68 0.73
CA THR A 79 17.26 -62.80 1.06
C THR A 79 17.10 -62.67 2.57
N VAL A 80 16.79 -61.47 3.03
CA VAL A 80 16.44 -61.16 4.42
C VAL A 80 15.12 -60.40 4.46
N GLY A 81 14.28 -60.73 5.45
CA GLY A 81 13.09 -59.97 5.80
C GLY A 81 13.38 -58.99 6.93
N ILE A 82 12.88 -57.77 6.81
CA ILE A 82 12.86 -56.78 7.89
C ILE A 82 11.43 -56.29 8.12
N SER A 83 11.08 -56.05 9.39
CA SER A 83 9.75 -55.58 9.79
C SER A 83 9.89 -54.35 10.67
N PHE A 84 9.01 -53.38 10.47
CA PHE A 84 8.91 -52.19 11.32
C PHE A 84 8.04 -52.48 12.54
N VAL A 85 8.41 -51.92 13.70
CA VAL A 85 7.56 -51.90 14.90
C VAL A 85 7.05 -50.50 15.16
N GLU A 86 6.14 -50.37 16.13
CA GLU A 86 5.57 -49.09 16.53
C GLU A 86 6.67 -48.06 16.80
N GLY A 87 6.58 -46.91 16.11
CA GLY A 87 7.56 -45.83 16.19
C GLY A 87 8.62 -45.80 15.09
N ASP A 88 8.92 -46.92 14.42
CA ASP A 88 9.99 -46.96 13.41
C ASP A 88 9.63 -46.17 12.13
N ALA A 89 8.35 -46.15 11.76
CA ALA A 89 7.79 -45.43 10.61
C ALA A 89 6.94 -44.21 11.03
N ALA A 90 7.18 -43.62 12.21
CA ALA A 90 6.39 -42.50 12.72
C ALA A 90 6.61 -41.17 11.94
N ALA A 91 7.75 -41.01 11.28
CA ALA A 91 8.11 -39.81 10.53
C ALA A 91 8.21 -40.09 9.02
N THR A 92 7.71 -39.16 8.21
CA THR A 92 7.72 -39.29 6.75
C THR A 92 9.02 -38.86 6.09
N GLY A 93 9.34 -39.45 4.94
CA GLY A 93 10.52 -39.17 4.13
C GLY A 93 11.41 -40.40 3.93
N SER A 94 12.60 -40.16 3.36
CA SER A 94 13.54 -41.22 3.00
C SER A 94 14.33 -41.78 4.19
N LEU A 95 14.28 -43.10 4.37
CA LEU A 95 15.04 -43.88 5.34
C LEU A 95 16.24 -44.55 4.68
N ARG A 96 17.41 -44.39 5.29
CA ARG A 96 18.68 -45.05 4.91
C ARG A 96 18.84 -46.32 5.72
N ILE A 97 19.09 -47.44 5.06
CA ILE A 97 19.20 -48.77 5.66
C ILE A 97 20.59 -49.37 5.42
N GLU A 98 21.19 -49.91 6.47
CA GLU A 98 22.45 -50.65 6.45
C GLU A 98 22.23 -52.05 7.04
N PHE A 99 22.81 -53.07 6.40
CA PHE A 99 22.84 -54.45 6.89
C PHE A 99 24.26 -54.83 7.32
N LYS A 100 24.35 -55.65 8.37
CA LYS A 100 25.59 -56.23 8.87
C LYS A 100 25.44 -57.74 8.99
N VAL A 101 26.26 -58.48 8.26
CA VAL A 101 26.33 -59.94 8.29
C VAL A 101 27.54 -60.33 9.13
N LYS A 102 27.29 -61.01 10.25
CA LYS A 102 28.34 -61.54 11.13
C LYS A 102 28.62 -63.00 10.77
N HIS A 103 29.87 -63.28 10.42
CA HIS A 103 30.37 -64.62 10.10
C HIS A 103 30.76 -65.40 11.37
N ALA A 104 30.96 -66.71 11.24
CA ALA A 104 31.22 -67.60 12.38
C ALA A 104 32.56 -67.33 13.09
N ASP A 105 33.52 -66.74 12.38
CA ASP A 105 34.82 -66.27 12.88
C ASP A 105 34.74 -64.93 13.63
N GLY A 106 33.57 -64.27 13.59
CA GLY A 106 33.31 -62.98 14.23
C GLY A 106 33.41 -61.78 13.30
N ASP A 107 33.82 -61.95 12.04
CA ASP A 107 33.94 -60.86 11.07
C ASP A 107 32.57 -60.28 10.71
N ILE A 108 32.51 -58.95 10.53
CA ILE A 108 31.28 -58.22 10.20
C ILE A 108 31.41 -57.61 8.80
N GLU A 109 30.54 -58.05 7.90
CA GLU A 109 30.45 -57.56 6.53
C GLU A 109 29.21 -56.66 6.35
N LYS A 110 29.40 -55.48 5.77
CA LYS A 110 28.34 -54.47 5.60
C LYS A 110 27.75 -54.46 4.19
N PHE A 111 26.45 -54.23 4.09
CA PHE A 111 25.71 -54.11 2.84
C PHE A 111 24.76 -52.90 2.85
N PRO A 112 24.75 -52.06 1.79
CA PRO A 112 25.73 -52.03 0.69
C PRO A 112 27.08 -51.44 1.15
N ALA A 113 28.19 -51.78 0.47
CA ALA A 113 29.55 -51.39 0.89
C ALA A 113 29.83 -49.87 0.80
N ASN A 114 29.22 -49.17 -0.16
CA ASN A 114 29.57 -47.79 -0.51
C ASN A 114 28.44 -46.77 -0.28
N SER A 115 27.29 -47.18 0.27
CA SER A 115 26.11 -46.32 0.44
C SER A 115 25.10 -46.94 1.42
N PHE A 116 23.81 -46.64 1.25
CA PHE A 116 22.70 -47.22 2.00
C PHE A 116 21.61 -47.73 1.03
N ALA A 117 20.79 -48.67 1.48
CA ALA A 117 19.49 -48.92 0.85
C ALA A 117 18.51 -47.80 1.23
N TYR A 118 17.51 -47.53 0.40
CA TYR A 118 16.52 -46.49 0.66
C TYR A 118 15.10 -47.06 0.67
N LEU A 119 14.31 -46.68 1.68
CA LEU A 119 12.86 -46.86 1.73
C LEU A 119 12.19 -45.50 1.94
N GLU A 120 11.05 -45.26 1.31
CA GLU A 120 10.30 -44.01 1.45
C GLU A 120 9.09 -44.20 2.36
N VAL A 121 8.98 -43.41 3.44
CA VAL A 121 7.80 -43.39 4.31
C VAL A 121 6.86 -42.28 3.86
N THR A 122 5.71 -42.64 3.32
CA THR A 122 4.63 -41.74 2.89
C THR A 122 3.62 -41.56 4.01
N ARG A 123 2.93 -40.40 4.05
CA ARG A 123 1.93 -40.12 5.09
C ARG A 123 0.78 -41.11 5.03
N SER A 124 0.30 -41.56 6.19
CA SER A 124 -0.99 -42.25 6.26
C SER A 124 -2.12 -41.26 5.96
N LEU A 125 -3.22 -41.77 5.42
CA LEU A 125 -4.44 -41.00 5.24
C LEU A 125 -5.08 -40.63 6.60
N ASP A 126 -4.74 -41.36 7.67
CA ASP A 126 -5.24 -41.12 9.01
C ASP A 126 -4.61 -39.87 9.66
N ASP A 127 -3.41 -39.46 9.24
CA ASP A 127 -2.66 -38.30 9.76
C ASP A 127 -2.91 -36.99 8.99
N LEU A 128 -3.93 -36.96 8.11
CA LEU A 128 -4.32 -35.77 7.34
C LEU A 128 -4.82 -34.61 8.22
N ALA A 129 -5.15 -34.85 9.50
CA ALA A 129 -5.67 -33.84 10.42
C ALA A 129 -4.63 -32.80 10.90
N HIS A 130 -3.33 -33.03 10.70
CA HIS A 130 -2.26 -32.17 11.24
C HIS A 130 -1.34 -31.50 10.22
N THR A 131 -1.80 -31.35 8.97
CA THR A 131 -1.11 -30.48 7.99
C THR A 131 -1.83 -29.13 7.90
N PRO A 132 -1.13 -27.98 7.84
CA PRO A 132 -1.73 -26.76 7.34
C PRO A 132 -2.06 -26.99 5.87
N VAL A 133 -3.32 -27.35 5.59
CA VAL A 133 -3.83 -27.38 4.23
C VAL A 133 -3.97 -25.94 3.74
N LEU A 134 -3.62 -25.71 2.48
CA LEU A 134 -3.85 -24.46 1.74
C LEU A 134 -5.33 -24.05 1.62
N PHE A 135 -6.26 -24.83 2.20
CA PHE A 135 -7.67 -24.53 2.36
C PHE A 135 -8.20 -25.25 3.61
N ALA A 136 -8.70 -24.49 4.58
CA ALA A 136 -9.42 -25.04 5.73
C ALA A 136 -10.87 -25.36 5.34
N SER A 137 -11.41 -26.48 5.82
CA SER A 137 -12.82 -26.84 5.59
C SER A 137 -13.74 -25.87 6.34
N VAL A 138 -14.98 -25.72 5.86
CA VAL A 138 -16.02 -24.93 6.55
C VAL A 138 -16.19 -25.39 8.01
N GLN A 139 -16.14 -26.70 8.26
CA GLN A 139 -16.19 -27.28 9.61
C GLN A 139 -15.03 -26.86 10.52
N TYR A 140 -13.83 -26.66 9.98
CA TYR A 140 -12.72 -26.13 10.76
C TYR A 140 -13.00 -24.68 11.18
N PHE A 141 -13.50 -23.85 10.26
CA PHE A 141 -13.89 -22.48 10.59
C PHE A 141 -15.04 -22.44 11.61
N GLU A 142 -16.05 -23.29 11.46
CA GLU A 142 -17.14 -23.42 12.45
C GLU A 142 -16.61 -23.78 13.84
N SER A 143 -15.63 -24.69 13.94
CA SER A 143 -15.01 -25.05 15.22
C SER A 143 -14.26 -23.87 15.88
N LYS A 144 -13.57 -23.05 15.08
CA LYS A 144 -12.83 -21.89 15.58
C LYS A 144 -13.74 -20.72 15.96
N VAL A 145 -14.84 -20.54 15.23
CA VAL A 145 -15.90 -19.60 15.61
C VAL A 145 -16.56 -20.03 16.92
N ALA A 146 -16.82 -21.34 17.10
CA ALA A 146 -17.37 -21.86 18.35
C ALA A 146 -16.42 -21.64 19.55
N GLU A 147 -15.12 -21.92 19.40
CA GLU A 147 -14.11 -21.64 20.44
C GLU A 147 -14.05 -20.13 20.79
N SER A 148 -14.13 -19.26 19.78
CA SER A 148 -14.12 -17.81 19.98
C SER A 148 -15.36 -17.32 20.73
N ASN A 149 -16.53 -17.87 20.42
CA ASN A 149 -17.78 -17.52 21.10
C ASN A 149 -17.74 -17.90 22.58
N VAL A 150 -17.18 -19.07 22.92
CA VAL A 150 -17.01 -19.49 24.32
C VAL A 150 -16.12 -18.49 25.10
N LYS A 151 -15.01 -18.04 24.50
CA LYS A 151 -14.12 -17.05 25.13
C LYS A 151 -14.80 -15.68 25.30
N ALA A 152 -15.61 -15.26 24.32
CA ALA A 152 -16.36 -14.02 24.39
C ALA A 152 -17.40 -14.07 25.53
N THR A 153 -18.16 -15.16 25.64
CA THR A 153 -19.11 -15.36 26.75
C THR A 153 -18.42 -15.36 28.11
N GLN A 154 -17.26 -16.01 28.25
CA GLN A 154 -16.50 -16.00 29.50
C GLN A 154 -15.99 -14.60 29.89
N ALA A 155 -15.61 -13.78 28.91
CA ALA A 155 -15.20 -12.40 29.15
C ALA A 155 -16.39 -11.52 29.58
N GLU A 156 -17.55 -11.71 28.97
CA GLU A 156 -18.79 -11.01 29.35
C GLU A 156 -19.22 -11.38 30.77
N THR A 157 -19.20 -12.66 31.15
CA THR A 157 -19.48 -13.09 32.53
C THR A 157 -18.56 -12.43 33.55
N LYS A 158 -17.25 -12.39 33.29
CA LYS A 158 -16.28 -11.73 34.18
C LYS A 158 -16.51 -10.22 34.31
N ALA A 159 -16.95 -9.56 33.23
CA ALA A 159 -17.28 -8.14 33.27
C ALA A 159 -18.51 -7.88 34.17
N ILE A 160 -19.54 -8.72 34.07
CA ILE A 160 -20.74 -8.66 34.91
C ILE A 160 -20.39 -8.89 36.39
N GLU A 161 -19.54 -9.89 36.69
CA GLU A 161 -19.07 -10.15 38.06
C GLU A 161 -18.28 -8.97 38.66
N ALA A 162 -17.45 -8.32 37.84
CA ALA A 162 -16.70 -7.13 38.26
C ALA A 162 -17.62 -5.93 38.54
N GLU A 163 -18.64 -5.72 37.70
CA GLU A 163 -19.65 -4.68 37.93
C GLU A 163 -20.46 -4.91 39.21
N ALA A 164 -20.87 -6.16 39.47
CA ALA A 164 -21.55 -6.53 40.70
C ALA A 164 -20.69 -6.23 41.94
N THR A 165 -19.39 -6.60 41.90
CA THR A 165 -18.43 -6.32 42.97
C THR A 165 -18.25 -4.81 43.19
N ALA A 166 -18.16 -4.02 42.12
CA ALA A 166 -18.01 -2.56 42.21
C ALA A 166 -19.24 -1.89 42.84
N ASN A 167 -20.45 -2.36 42.50
CA ASN A 167 -21.69 -1.89 43.11
C ASN A 167 -21.76 -2.26 44.60
N GLU A 168 -21.36 -3.48 44.98
CA GLU A 168 -21.27 -3.89 46.40
C GLU A 168 -20.32 -3.01 47.21
N VAL A 169 -19.14 -2.68 46.66
CA VAL A 169 -18.17 -1.78 47.31
C VAL A 169 -18.73 -0.38 47.46
N ARG A 170 -19.46 0.13 46.44
CA ARG A 170 -20.15 1.42 46.54
C ARG A 170 -21.18 1.39 47.67
N ASP A 171 -22.02 0.36 47.72
CA ASP A 171 -23.08 0.27 48.73
C ASP A 171 -22.49 0.11 50.15
N GLN A 172 -21.37 -0.60 50.31
CA GLN A 172 -20.61 -0.65 51.57
C GLN A 172 -20.00 0.71 51.95
N PHE A 173 -19.48 1.46 50.97
CA PHE A 173 -18.96 2.81 51.19
C PHE A 173 -20.08 3.78 51.58
N GLU A 174 -21.26 3.65 50.99
CA GLU A 174 -22.45 4.40 51.38
C GLU A 174 -22.89 4.04 52.81
N GLN A 175 -22.79 2.77 53.25
CA GLN A 175 -23.07 2.38 54.65
C GLN A 175 -22.06 2.90 55.67
N VAL A 176 -20.78 3.07 55.30
CA VAL A 176 -19.77 3.76 56.14
C VAL A 176 -20.11 5.25 56.30
N VAL A 177 -20.95 5.80 55.41
CA VAL A 177 -21.34 7.20 55.35
C VAL A 177 -22.83 7.37 55.73
N ILE A 178 -23.33 6.77 56.81
CA ILE A 178 -24.68 7.14 57.30
C ILE A 178 -24.74 7.31 58.84
N GLU A 179 -25.22 8.51 59.20
CA GLU A 179 -25.89 8.94 60.44
C GLU A 179 -25.14 8.86 61.78
N GLY A 180 -24.25 9.85 61.99
CA GLY A 180 -23.81 10.21 63.34
C GLY A 180 -22.44 10.86 63.36
N ASP A 181 -22.40 12.18 63.14
CA ASP A 181 -21.22 13.06 63.28
C ASP A 181 -20.31 12.64 64.43
N SER A 182 -19.19 12.01 64.08
CA SER A 182 -18.14 11.64 65.03
C SER A 182 -16.84 12.40 64.76
N SER A 183 -16.79 13.26 63.74
CA SER A 183 -15.69 14.20 63.55
C SER A 183 -15.92 15.48 64.34
N VAL A 184 -14.88 15.92 65.05
CA VAL A 184 -14.88 17.14 65.87
C VAL A 184 -15.22 18.39 65.02
N GLU A 185 -14.88 18.37 63.73
CA GLU A 185 -15.21 19.42 62.76
C GLU A 185 -16.71 19.56 62.53
N ALA A 186 -17.47 18.46 62.49
CA ALA A 186 -18.90 18.51 62.25
C ALA A 186 -19.67 19.03 63.48
N ALA A 187 -19.17 18.76 64.69
CA ALA A 187 -19.69 19.37 65.93
C ALA A 187 -19.44 20.89 65.96
N ALA A 188 -18.25 21.34 65.55
CA ALA A 188 -17.96 22.77 65.43
C ALA A 188 -18.82 23.46 64.35
N ALA A 189 -19.08 22.79 63.23
CA ALA A 189 -19.87 23.33 62.13
C ALA A 189 -21.36 23.55 62.47
N ARG A 190 -21.87 23.01 63.58
CA ARG A 190 -23.25 23.21 64.05
C ARG A 190 -23.43 24.46 64.92
N VAL A 191 -22.33 25.14 65.28
CA VAL A 191 -22.35 26.32 66.16
C VAL A 191 -22.25 27.59 65.31
N ALA A 192 -23.28 28.43 65.37
CA ALA A 192 -23.23 29.81 64.90
C ALA A 192 -22.97 30.75 66.10
N LYS A 193 -22.61 32.01 65.82
CA LYS A 193 -22.12 32.99 66.82
C LYS A 193 -22.94 33.04 68.12
N ASP A 194 -24.27 32.87 68.02
CA ASP A 194 -25.20 33.03 69.15
C ASP A 194 -26.17 31.83 69.32
N LYS A 195 -25.98 30.73 68.58
CA LYS A 195 -26.91 29.57 68.58
C LYS A 195 -26.22 28.29 68.12
N THR A 196 -26.49 27.19 68.83
CA THR A 196 -26.08 25.83 68.41
C THR A 196 -27.28 25.09 67.84
N TYR A 197 -27.08 24.42 66.71
CA TYR A 197 -28.11 23.66 66.01
C TYR A 197 -27.97 22.15 66.29
N ALA A 198 -29.10 21.44 66.34
CA ALA A 198 -29.12 20.01 66.67
C ALA A 198 -28.33 19.15 65.66
N ASN A 199 -28.31 19.58 64.39
CA ASN A 199 -27.49 19.00 63.34
C ASN A 199 -27.16 20.06 62.28
N LEU A 200 -26.21 19.77 61.40
CA LEU A 200 -25.73 20.71 60.39
C LEU A 200 -26.85 21.09 59.39
N LYS A 201 -27.73 20.15 59.07
CA LYS A 201 -28.88 20.38 58.19
C LYS A 201 -29.83 21.44 58.77
N ALA A 202 -30.14 21.37 60.07
CA ALA A 202 -31.00 22.35 60.73
C ALA A 202 -30.37 23.77 60.74
N ARG A 203 -29.04 23.87 60.78
CA ARG A 203 -28.34 25.14 60.60
C ARG A 203 -28.47 25.65 59.17
N LEU A 204 -28.14 24.80 58.20
CA LEU A 204 -28.18 25.14 56.77
C LEU A 204 -29.58 25.54 56.32
N ASP A 205 -30.63 24.85 56.76
CA ASP A 205 -32.01 25.19 56.43
C ASP A 205 -32.41 26.59 56.99
N ALA A 206 -31.94 26.93 58.20
CA ALA A 206 -32.20 28.24 58.82
C ALA A 206 -31.42 29.38 58.16
N GLU A 207 -30.16 29.14 57.79
CA GLU A 207 -29.36 30.08 57.01
C GLU A 207 -29.92 30.25 55.60
N GLN A 208 -30.39 29.17 54.96
CA GLN A 208 -31.04 29.20 53.65
C GLN A 208 -32.36 29.99 53.68
N ALA A 209 -33.17 29.86 54.73
CA ALA A 209 -34.38 30.67 54.88
C ALA A 209 -34.05 32.17 55.01
N THR A 210 -32.99 32.50 55.77
CA THR A 210 -32.51 33.88 55.92
C THR A 210 -31.95 34.44 54.59
N LEU A 211 -31.20 33.62 53.86
CA LEU A 211 -30.66 33.95 52.54
C LEU A 211 -31.76 34.12 51.49
N THR A 212 -32.81 33.30 51.56
CA THR A 212 -33.99 33.41 50.67
C THR A 212 -34.72 34.73 50.90
N THR A 213 -34.85 35.18 52.15
CA THR A 213 -35.40 36.51 52.48
C THR A 213 -34.50 37.65 52.00
N GLN A 214 -33.17 37.49 52.00
CA GLN A 214 -32.23 38.48 51.46
C GLN A 214 -32.21 38.51 49.92
N LEU A 215 -32.46 37.38 49.25
CA LEU A 215 -32.51 37.27 47.79
C LEU A 215 -33.78 37.84 47.16
N GLU A 216 -34.81 38.18 47.95
CA GLU A 216 -36.01 38.88 47.47
C GLU A 216 -35.76 40.37 47.16
N GLU A 217 -34.56 40.90 47.43
CA GLU A 217 -34.15 42.24 46.99
C GLU A 217 -33.90 42.29 45.47
N LYS A 218 -34.86 42.89 44.75
CA LYS A 218 -34.89 43.07 43.29
C LYS A 218 -33.74 43.93 42.77
N VAL A 219 -33.26 43.64 41.56
CA VAL A 219 -32.41 44.55 40.75
C VAL A 219 -33.12 45.90 40.59
N GLY A 220 -32.61 46.95 41.24
CA GLY A 220 -33.13 48.32 41.13
C GLY A 220 -34.58 48.52 41.64
N GLY A 221 -35.10 47.63 42.48
CA GLY A 221 -36.34 47.85 43.25
C GLY A 221 -37.68 47.77 42.51
N THR A 222 -37.76 47.59 41.18
CA THR A 222 -39.07 47.67 40.49
C THR A 222 -39.36 46.64 39.39
N ARG A 223 -38.42 45.81 38.94
CA ARG A 223 -38.75 44.71 38.01
C ARG A 223 -38.01 43.41 38.32
N LYS A 224 -38.59 42.29 37.88
CA LYS A 224 -37.94 40.97 37.88
C LYS A 224 -36.74 41.04 36.93
N ALA A 225 -35.61 40.43 37.31
CA ALA A 225 -34.47 40.29 36.43
C ALA A 225 -34.90 39.54 35.14
N THR A 226 -34.49 40.07 33.99
CA THR A 226 -34.71 39.44 32.68
C THR A 226 -33.40 38.84 32.19
N MET A 227 -33.46 38.03 31.13
CA MET A 227 -32.26 37.43 30.52
C MET A 227 -31.21 38.48 30.14
N ASP A 228 -31.62 39.70 29.84
CA ASP A 228 -30.72 40.79 29.45
C ASP A 228 -29.85 41.29 30.62
N ASP A 229 -30.30 41.11 31.87
CA ASP A 229 -29.60 41.57 33.08
C ASP A 229 -28.49 40.60 33.54
N LEU A 230 -28.37 39.44 32.89
CA LEU A 230 -27.41 38.39 33.25
C LEU A 230 -26.10 38.51 32.47
N GLY A 231 -24.98 38.33 33.17
CA GLY A 231 -23.65 38.17 32.60
C GLY A 231 -23.55 36.96 31.66
N GLN A 232 -22.60 37.01 30.72
CA GLN A 232 -22.46 36.01 29.66
C GLN A 232 -22.08 34.61 30.17
N ASP A 233 -21.35 34.56 31.29
CA ASP A 233 -21.01 33.38 32.05
C ASP A 233 -22.25 32.69 32.66
N VAL A 234 -23.17 33.48 33.23
CA VAL A 234 -24.42 32.98 33.84
C VAL A 234 -25.38 32.41 32.78
N LYS A 235 -25.47 33.06 31.61
CA LYS A 235 -26.26 32.55 30.46
C LYS A 235 -25.75 31.20 29.95
N THR A 236 -24.43 30.99 30.00
CA THR A 236 -23.77 29.75 29.58
C THR A 236 -24.07 28.60 30.54
N ALA A 237 -24.10 28.88 31.85
CA ALA A 237 -24.45 27.90 32.88
C ALA A 237 -25.92 27.49 32.86
N MET A 238 -26.85 28.42 32.61
CA MET A 238 -28.30 28.16 32.69
C MET A 238 -28.88 27.35 31.51
N THR A 239 -28.23 27.36 30.35
CA THR A 239 -28.70 26.63 29.16
C THR A 239 -28.09 25.22 29.04
N GLY A 240 -27.25 24.81 30.01
CA GLY A 240 -26.49 23.57 29.93
C GLY A 240 -25.59 23.48 28.69
N GLY A 241 -25.23 24.62 28.09
CA GLY A 241 -24.50 24.69 26.82
C GLY A 241 -25.34 24.49 25.55
N SER A 242 -26.68 24.43 25.63
CA SER A 242 -27.56 24.04 24.50
C SER A 242 -27.99 25.18 23.55
N VAL A 243 -27.46 26.40 23.69
CA VAL A 243 -27.57 27.43 22.63
C VAL A 243 -26.17 27.75 22.14
N ALA A 244 -25.80 27.19 20.98
CA ALA A 244 -24.49 27.39 20.40
C ALA A 244 -24.37 28.84 19.89
N VAL A 245 -23.65 29.69 20.61
CA VAL A 245 -23.06 30.90 20.03
C VAL A 245 -21.88 30.44 19.17
N VAL A 246 -22.15 30.08 17.91
CA VAL A 246 -21.11 29.70 16.97
C VAL A 246 -20.41 30.97 16.45
N GLY A 247 -19.23 31.26 16.99
CA GLY A 247 -18.30 32.21 16.38
C GLY A 247 -17.77 31.70 15.04
N THR A 248 -17.08 32.57 14.28
CA THR A 248 -16.40 32.18 13.04
C THR A 248 -15.42 31.03 13.32
N GLY A 249 -15.64 29.86 12.69
CA GLY A 249 -14.81 28.66 12.88
C GLY A 249 -15.28 27.66 13.94
N ALA A 250 -16.42 27.90 14.62
CA ALA A 250 -16.91 27.01 15.68
C ALA A 250 -17.62 25.73 15.18
N VAL A 251 -17.88 25.61 13.88
CA VAL A 251 -18.53 24.44 13.27
C VAL A 251 -17.45 23.53 12.66
N GLY A 252 -17.14 22.43 13.35
CA GLY A 252 -16.16 21.42 12.92
C GLY A 252 -16.73 19.99 12.94
N THR A 253 -15.90 19.00 12.61
CA THR A 253 -16.30 17.58 12.41
C THR A 253 -16.85 16.87 13.65
N VAL A 254 -16.62 17.43 14.84
CA VAL A 254 -17.10 16.88 16.12
C VAL A 254 -18.43 17.51 16.56
N ASN A 255 -18.67 18.77 16.18
CA ASN A 255 -19.79 19.57 16.69
C ASN A 255 -21.08 19.39 15.88
N VAL A 256 -21.02 18.68 14.75
CA VAL A 256 -22.17 18.42 13.87
C VAL A 256 -22.39 16.92 13.83
N GLN A 257 -23.55 16.45 14.30
CA GLN A 257 -23.93 15.05 14.16
C GLN A 257 -23.96 14.64 12.68
N SER A 258 -23.62 13.37 12.39
CA SER A 258 -23.69 12.85 11.02
C SER A 258 -25.08 13.08 10.43
N LYS A 259 -25.14 13.63 9.19
CA LYS A 259 -26.37 13.98 8.47
C LYS A 259 -27.22 15.10 9.08
N ALA A 260 -26.71 15.84 10.08
CA ALA A 260 -27.46 16.96 10.68
C ALA A 260 -27.66 18.14 9.73
N ILE A 261 -26.79 18.30 8.73
CA ILE A 261 -26.95 19.30 7.66
C ILE A 261 -27.54 18.60 6.45
N THR A 262 -28.83 18.81 6.18
CA THR A 262 -29.51 18.29 5.00
C THR A 262 -29.59 19.35 3.91
N PRO A 263 -29.58 18.97 2.61
CA PRO A 263 -29.64 19.94 1.51
C PRO A 263 -30.81 20.93 1.61
N GLU A 264 -31.98 20.48 2.09
CA GLU A 264 -33.19 21.28 2.26
C GLU A 264 -33.07 22.37 3.33
N LYS A 265 -32.06 22.26 4.20
CA LYS A 265 -31.74 23.23 5.27
C LYS A 265 -30.52 24.08 4.95
N THR A 266 -30.00 24.00 3.72
CA THR A 266 -28.87 24.82 3.26
C THR A 266 -29.30 25.82 2.19
N ASN A 267 -28.59 26.94 2.09
CA ASN A 267 -28.79 27.92 1.01
C ASN A 267 -27.65 27.92 -0.02
N PHE A 268 -26.61 27.12 0.20
CA PHE A 268 -25.41 27.02 -0.64
C PHE A 268 -25.40 25.76 -1.53
N LEU A 269 -26.32 24.82 -1.32
CA LEU A 269 -26.61 23.74 -2.26
C LEU A 269 -27.83 24.10 -3.12
N GLU A 270 -27.81 23.67 -4.37
CA GLU A 270 -28.95 23.74 -5.29
C GLU A 270 -29.24 22.38 -5.89
N LYS A 271 -30.53 22.07 -6.03
CA LYS A 271 -30.98 20.82 -6.63
C LYS A 271 -30.73 20.89 -8.13
N THR A 272 -30.08 19.88 -8.69
CA THR A 272 -29.86 19.81 -10.14
C THR A 272 -31.14 19.41 -10.86
N THR A 273 -31.20 19.75 -12.15
CA THR A 273 -32.33 19.38 -13.02
C THR A 273 -32.22 17.95 -13.57
N ASN A 274 -31.06 17.29 -13.39
CA ASN A 274 -30.87 15.92 -13.82
C ASN A 274 -31.58 14.94 -12.88
N LEU A 275 -32.57 14.24 -13.41
CA LEU A 275 -33.35 13.23 -12.70
C LEU A 275 -32.65 11.86 -12.68
N PHE A 276 -31.62 11.64 -13.51
CA PHE A 276 -30.95 10.35 -13.63
C PHE A 276 -29.92 10.13 -12.52
N ASP A 277 -30.34 9.52 -11.41
CA ASP A 277 -29.45 9.08 -10.35
C ASP A 277 -28.92 7.67 -10.61
N LYS A 278 -27.70 7.56 -11.14
CA LYS A 278 -27.05 6.28 -11.43
C LYS A 278 -26.88 5.38 -10.21
N THR A 279 -26.83 5.92 -8.99
CA THR A 279 -26.64 5.13 -7.76
C THR A 279 -27.93 4.45 -7.29
N ALA A 280 -29.08 4.92 -7.78
CA ALA A 280 -30.38 4.37 -7.45
C ALA A 280 -30.84 3.25 -8.41
N PHE A 281 -30.03 2.90 -9.42
CA PHE A 281 -30.37 1.84 -10.37
C PHE A 281 -30.16 0.46 -9.78
N GLU A 282 -31.11 -0.44 -10.06
CA GLU A 282 -31.03 -1.86 -9.67
C GLU A 282 -30.50 -2.68 -10.86
N THR A 283 -29.34 -3.30 -10.70
CA THR A 283 -28.73 -4.18 -11.72
C THR A 283 -29.45 -5.51 -11.80
N GLY A 284 -29.51 -6.12 -12.97
CA GLY A 284 -30.12 -7.44 -13.14
C GLY A 284 -31.58 -7.41 -13.59
N PHE A 285 -32.10 -6.23 -13.96
CA PHE A 285 -33.50 -6.00 -14.29
C PHE A 285 -33.69 -5.01 -15.43
N VAL A 286 -34.83 -5.12 -16.13
CA VAL A 286 -35.34 -4.16 -17.11
C VAL A 286 -36.79 -3.79 -16.81
N PRO A 287 -37.28 -2.62 -17.22
CA PRO A 287 -38.70 -2.29 -17.11
C PRO A 287 -39.56 -3.28 -17.90
N ASN A 288 -40.69 -3.68 -17.33
CA ASN A 288 -41.70 -4.50 -17.99
C ASN A 288 -42.54 -3.69 -19.02
N GLY A 289 -41.87 -3.06 -19.99
CA GLY A 289 -42.50 -2.23 -21.02
C GLY A 289 -42.76 -2.94 -22.35
N SER A 290 -42.13 -4.09 -22.59
CA SER A 290 -42.13 -4.79 -23.89
C SER A 290 -42.86 -6.13 -23.91
N TYR A 291 -43.15 -6.72 -22.75
CA TYR A 291 -43.63 -8.11 -22.68
C TYR A 291 -45.16 -8.24 -22.62
N ASN A 292 -45.91 -7.16 -22.37
CA ASN A 292 -47.39 -7.11 -22.35
C ASN A 292 -48.02 -8.36 -21.69
N THR A 293 -47.45 -8.84 -20.58
CA THR A 293 -47.79 -10.14 -19.99
C THR A 293 -49.08 -10.14 -19.17
N GLY A 294 -49.74 -8.98 -19.02
CA GLY A 294 -50.86 -8.81 -18.09
C GLY A 294 -50.48 -8.93 -16.61
N GLN A 295 -49.18 -9.03 -16.30
CA GLN A 295 -48.67 -9.17 -14.93
C GLN A 295 -48.51 -7.80 -14.25
N VAL A 296 -48.83 -7.74 -12.96
CA VAL A 296 -48.62 -6.57 -12.08
C VAL A 296 -47.17 -6.56 -11.59
N THR A 297 -46.23 -6.51 -12.53
CA THR A 297 -44.79 -6.42 -12.23
C THR A 297 -44.18 -5.30 -13.06
N ASP A 298 -43.44 -4.42 -12.40
CA ASP A 298 -42.83 -3.23 -13.01
C ASP A 298 -41.40 -3.48 -13.53
N LYS A 299 -40.84 -4.68 -13.27
CA LYS A 299 -39.52 -5.11 -13.70
C LYS A 299 -39.47 -6.58 -14.12
N VAL A 300 -38.54 -6.92 -15.00
CA VAL A 300 -38.25 -8.28 -15.51
C VAL A 300 -36.76 -8.55 -15.36
N VAL A 301 -36.37 -9.78 -15.02
CA VAL A 301 -34.96 -10.17 -14.85
C VAL A 301 -34.18 -10.03 -16.16
N SER A 302 -32.99 -9.43 -16.11
CA SER A 302 -32.08 -9.27 -17.24
C SER A 302 -30.63 -9.21 -16.78
N ALA A 303 -29.79 -10.14 -17.24
CA ALA A 303 -28.40 -10.22 -16.80
C ALA A 303 -27.51 -9.04 -17.27
N THR A 304 -27.93 -8.29 -18.28
CA THR A 304 -27.09 -7.28 -18.96
C THR A 304 -27.57 -5.84 -18.75
N ARG A 305 -28.68 -5.65 -18.04
CA ARG A 305 -29.35 -4.35 -17.93
C ARG A 305 -29.69 -4.00 -16.49
N SER A 306 -29.87 -2.70 -16.30
CA SER A 306 -30.22 -2.07 -15.03
C SER A 306 -31.48 -1.25 -15.20
N ILE A 307 -32.29 -1.20 -14.13
CA ILE A 307 -33.55 -0.49 -14.10
C ILE A 307 -33.47 0.70 -13.14
N SER A 308 -34.10 1.81 -13.52
CA SER A 308 -34.15 3.02 -12.73
C SER A 308 -35.07 2.89 -11.49
N PRO A 309 -34.95 3.82 -10.52
CA PRO A 309 -36.02 4.07 -9.57
C PRO A 309 -37.31 4.50 -10.29
N ILE A 310 -38.41 4.52 -9.54
CA ILE A 310 -39.70 4.99 -10.03
C ILE A 310 -39.69 6.52 -10.11
N TYR A 311 -40.08 7.07 -11.26
CA TYR A 311 -40.36 8.49 -11.43
C TYR A 311 -41.88 8.69 -11.48
N GLU A 312 -42.46 9.22 -10.41
CA GLU A 312 -43.90 9.42 -10.26
C GLU A 312 -44.38 10.76 -10.83
N ASN A 313 -45.71 10.90 -10.96
CA ASN A 313 -46.39 12.12 -11.43
C ASN A 313 -45.88 12.61 -12.79
N VAL A 314 -45.74 11.67 -13.73
CA VAL A 314 -45.19 11.94 -15.07
C VAL A 314 -46.22 12.22 -16.16
N ALA A 315 -47.51 12.11 -15.84
CA ALA A 315 -48.62 12.32 -16.78
C ALA A 315 -48.45 13.62 -17.60
N SER A 316 -48.55 13.52 -18.92
CA SER A 316 -48.47 14.66 -19.86
C SER A 316 -47.15 15.45 -19.84
N LYS A 317 -46.13 15.00 -19.10
CA LYS A 317 -44.82 15.66 -19.07
C LYS A 317 -43.96 15.27 -20.27
N THR A 318 -43.14 16.21 -20.71
CA THR A 318 -42.11 15.98 -21.74
C THR A 318 -40.76 15.91 -21.07
N PHE A 319 -39.88 15.04 -21.56
CA PHE A 319 -38.53 14.88 -21.07
C PHE A 319 -37.52 14.93 -22.22
N SER A 320 -36.31 15.40 -21.90
CA SER A 320 -35.16 15.45 -22.80
C SER A 320 -34.01 14.62 -22.22
N ILE A 321 -33.29 13.94 -23.10
CA ILE A 321 -32.17 13.06 -22.76
C ILE A 321 -30.95 13.44 -23.61
N ASN A 322 -29.79 13.59 -22.97
CA ASN A 322 -28.54 13.83 -23.69
C ASN A 322 -28.02 12.52 -24.33
N ARG A 323 -27.28 12.62 -25.44
CA ARG A 323 -26.93 11.48 -26.30
C ARG A 323 -25.59 10.84 -25.92
N PRO A 324 -25.58 9.56 -25.50
CA PRO A 324 -24.40 8.72 -25.68
C PRO A 324 -24.54 7.61 -26.73
N PHE A 325 -25.69 7.41 -27.37
CA PHE A 325 -25.94 6.17 -28.13
C PHE A 325 -25.58 6.22 -29.62
N THR A 326 -25.02 5.12 -30.12
CA THR A 326 -24.78 4.84 -31.54
C THR A 326 -26.01 4.23 -32.24
N THR A 327 -26.95 3.65 -31.48
CA THR A 327 -28.18 3.02 -32.02
C THR A 327 -29.39 3.21 -31.10
N ALA A 328 -30.61 3.16 -31.65
CA ALA A 328 -31.86 3.43 -30.92
C ALA A 328 -32.33 2.30 -29.95
N THR A 329 -31.52 1.28 -29.69
CA THR A 329 -31.89 0.07 -28.92
C THR A 329 -31.38 0.04 -27.47
N ASP A 330 -30.66 1.09 -27.06
CA ASP A 330 -29.80 1.06 -25.87
C ASP A 330 -30.52 1.47 -24.58
N MET A 331 -31.76 1.97 -24.71
CA MET A 331 -32.60 2.36 -23.59
C MET A 331 -34.06 1.96 -23.83
N THR A 332 -34.75 1.54 -22.77
CA THR A 332 -36.19 1.26 -22.77
C THR A 332 -36.88 2.16 -21.76
N ILE A 333 -37.92 2.89 -22.19
CA ILE A 333 -38.73 3.74 -21.31
C ILE A 333 -40.11 3.11 -21.19
N ALA A 334 -40.43 2.58 -20.02
CA ALA A 334 -41.75 1.99 -19.74
C ALA A 334 -42.58 2.91 -18.86
N ILE A 335 -43.88 2.91 -19.10
CA ILE A 335 -44.87 3.73 -18.40
C ILE A 335 -45.93 2.86 -17.76
N TYR A 336 -46.45 3.32 -16.63
CA TYR A 336 -47.35 2.54 -15.78
C TYR A 336 -48.47 3.41 -15.23
N ARG A 337 -49.60 2.79 -14.88
CA ARG A 337 -50.64 3.42 -14.04
C ARG A 337 -50.18 3.50 -12.58
N ASP A 338 -50.90 4.27 -11.77
CA ASP A 338 -50.74 4.33 -10.30
C ASP A 338 -50.87 2.96 -9.63
N THR A 339 -51.68 2.08 -10.21
CA THR A 339 -51.89 0.67 -9.82
C THR A 339 -50.73 -0.28 -10.14
N GLY A 340 -49.65 0.20 -10.79
CA GLY A 340 -48.49 -0.61 -11.16
C GLY A 340 -48.63 -1.39 -12.47
N VAL A 341 -49.77 -1.27 -13.14
CA VAL A 341 -50.04 -1.93 -14.43
C VAL A 341 -49.29 -1.21 -15.55
N SER A 342 -48.48 -1.97 -16.31
CA SER A 342 -47.76 -1.46 -17.48
C SER A 342 -48.72 -0.97 -18.57
N LEU A 343 -48.45 0.22 -19.10
CA LEU A 343 -49.12 0.82 -20.25
C LEU A 343 -48.31 0.64 -21.55
N GLY A 344 -47.16 -0.05 -21.45
CA GLY A 344 -46.23 -0.26 -22.55
C GLY A 344 -45.02 0.67 -22.48
N SER A 345 -44.35 0.85 -23.62
CA SER A 345 -43.15 1.68 -23.75
C SER A 345 -43.44 2.96 -24.55
N VAL A 346 -42.68 4.02 -24.26
CA VAL A 346 -42.75 5.29 -25.00
C VAL A 346 -41.59 5.38 -25.99
N ASN A 347 -41.92 5.75 -27.23
CA ASN A 347 -40.91 6.07 -28.24
C ASN A 347 -40.34 7.47 -28.03
N TYR A 348 -39.07 7.64 -28.33
CA TYR A 348 -38.38 8.94 -28.30
C TYR A 348 -37.90 9.34 -29.69
N THR A 349 -37.80 10.64 -29.94
CA THR A 349 -37.42 11.22 -31.22
C THR A 349 -36.11 11.99 -31.11
N LEU A 350 -35.16 11.71 -32.01
CA LEU A 350 -33.91 12.47 -32.12
C LEU A 350 -34.20 13.89 -32.61
N GLN A 351 -33.64 14.87 -31.92
CA GLN A 351 -33.79 16.28 -32.22
C GLN A 351 -32.56 16.80 -32.97
N ALA A 352 -32.69 17.95 -33.63
CA ALA A 352 -31.60 18.57 -34.39
C ALA A 352 -30.40 18.96 -33.51
N ASP A 353 -30.63 19.20 -32.22
CA ASP A 353 -29.59 19.47 -31.21
C ASP A 353 -28.89 18.19 -30.71
N GLY A 354 -29.22 17.02 -31.27
CA GLY A 354 -28.67 15.73 -30.89
C GLY A 354 -29.31 15.08 -29.67
N SER A 355 -30.24 15.74 -28.98
CA SER A 355 -30.98 15.18 -27.84
C SER A 355 -32.10 14.24 -28.26
N TYR A 356 -32.54 13.36 -27.35
CA TYR A 356 -33.76 12.58 -27.53
C TYR A 356 -34.89 13.18 -26.69
N ARG A 357 -36.09 13.29 -27.27
CA ARG A 357 -37.29 13.80 -26.58
C ARG A 357 -38.43 12.81 -26.64
N PHE A 358 -39.21 12.75 -25.56
CA PHE A 358 -40.43 11.97 -25.47
C PHE A 358 -41.44 12.64 -24.56
N THR A 359 -42.73 12.36 -24.80
CA THR A 359 -43.84 12.87 -24.01
C THR A 359 -44.63 11.72 -23.44
N ILE A 360 -44.91 11.79 -22.14
CA ILE A 360 -45.66 10.77 -21.42
C ILE A 360 -47.17 10.97 -21.65
N PRO A 361 -47.93 9.93 -21.98
CA PRO A 361 -49.39 9.99 -22.09
C PRO A 361 -50.07 10.45 -20.80
N SER A 362 -51.25 11.09 -20.90
CA SER A 362 -52.00 11.62 -19.76
C SER A 362 -52.53 10.53 -18.81
N ASN A 363 -52.63 9.28 -19.28
CA ASN A 363 -53.11 8.14 -18.50
C ASN A 363 -52.00 7.36 -17.78
N ALA A 364 -50.73 7.79 -17.87
CA ALA A 364 -49.61 7.23 -17.14
C ALA A 364 -49.34 8.00 -15.85
N TYR A 365 -48.98 7.30 -14.77
CA TYR A 365 -48.68 7.88 -13.47
C TYR A 365 -47.18 7.89 -13.17
N TYR A 366 -46.48 6.77 -13.42
CA TYR A 366 -45.04 6.68 -13.23
C TYR A 366 -44.32 6.07 -14.44
N MET A 367 -43.02 6.34 -14.55
CA MET A 367 -42.14 5.78 -15.57
C MET A 367 -40.89 5.13 -14.97
N ARG A 368 -40.30 4.20 -15.73
CA ARG A 368 -39.00 3.58 -15.45
C ARG A 368 -38.14 3.47 -16.70
N PHE A 369 -36.84 3.52 -16.52
CA PHE A 369 -35.82 3.39 -17.56
C PHE A 369 -35.07 2.08 -17.41
N GLY A 370 -34.80 1.43 -18.52
CA GLY A 370 -33.86 0.31 -18.62
C GLY A 370 -32.69 0.72 -19.47
N VAL A 371 -31.47 0.50 -18.99
CA VAL A 371 -30.22 0.77 -19.71
C VAL A 371 -29.27 -0.43 -19.59
N TYR A 372 -28.31 -0.58 -20.51
CA TYR A 372 -27.24 -1.57 -20.32
C TYR A 372 -26.35 -1.20 -19.14
N ASN A 373 -25.83 -2.23 -18.45
CA ASN A 373 -24.97 -2.04 -17.28
C ASN A 373 -23.73 -1.20 -17.59
N GLU A 374 -23.19 -1.32 -18.81
CA GLU A 374 -22.03 -0.55 -19.28
C GLU A 374 -22.30 0.96 -19.41
N LEU A 375 -23.57 1.35 -19.52
CA LEU A 375 -23.98 2.74 -19.70
C LEU A 375 -24.17 3.49 -18.37
N LEU A 376 -24.25 2.78 -17.23
CA LEU A 376 -24.35 3.40 -15.90
C LEU A 376 -23.12 4.26 -15.53
N ASN A 377 -21.99 4.04 -16.21
CA ASN A 377 -20.75 4.77 -16.00
C ASN A 377 -20.60 6.01 -16.89
N GLN A 378 -21.58 6.32 -17.74
CA GLN A 378 -21.53 7.47 -18.65
C GLN A 378 -22.27 8.69 -18.09
N ASP A 379 -21.97 9.87 -18.64
CA ASP A 379 -22.52 11.17 -18.23
C ASP A 379 -23.95 11.39 -18.78
N PHE A 380 -24.88 10.57 -18.30
CA PHE A 380 -26.28 10.59 -18.74
C PHE A 380 -27.13 11.60 -17.94
N MET A 381 -27.95 12.35 -18.67
CA MET A 381 -28.91 13.30 -18.13
C MET A 381 -30.31 13.03 -18.63
N LEU A 382 -31.26 13.00 -17.69
CA LEU A 382 -32.69 13.04 -17.94
C LEU A 382 -33.24 14.32 -17.33
N VAL A 383 -33.85 15.18 -18.14
CA VAL A 383 -34.37 16.47 -17.67
C VAL A 383 -35.84 16.59 -18.05
N GLU A 384 -36.67 17.03 -17.10
CA GLU A 384 -38.06 17.40 -17.38
C GLU A 384 -38.09 18.69 -18.22
N GLY A 385 -38.78 18.65 -19.35
CA GLY A 385 -38.89 19.74 -20.31
C GLY A 385 -38.22 19.44 -21.65
N THR A 386 -38.13 20.47 -22.49
CA THR A 386 -37.59 20.39 -23.86
C THR A 386 -36.14 20.83 -23.96
N THR A 387 -35.56 21.41 -22.90
CA THR A 387 -34.22 22.00 -22.91
C THR A 387 -33.27 21.20 -22.04
N LEU A 388 -32.11 20.86 -22.58
CA LEU A 388 -31.01 20.26 -21.82
C LEU A 388 -29.98 21.35 -21.44
N PRO A 389 -29.38 21.25 -20.24
CA PRO A 389 -28.15 21.98 -19.93
C PRO A 389 -27.05 21.68 -20.95
N THR A 390 -26.23 22.68 -21.28
CA THR A 390 -25.08 22.55 -22.18
C THR A 390 -23.97 21.69 -21.58
N ASP A 391 -23.80 21.76 -20.26
CA ASP A 391 -22.82 20.98 -19.50
C ASP A 391 -23.50 19.84 -18.75
N TYR A 392 -22.76 18.77 -18.49
CA TYR A 392 -23.25 17.68 -17.65
C TYR A 392 -23.53 18.16 -16.22
N LEU A 393 -24.72 17.84 -15.71
CA LEU A 393 -25.10 18.02 -14.31
C LEU A 393 -25.32 16.66 -13.66
N PRO A 394 -24.68 16.34 -12.52
CA PRO A 394 -24.98 15.11 -11.79
C PRO A 394 -26.41 15.19 -11.20
N ALA A 395 -27.06 14.05 -10.94
CA ALA A 395 -28.31 14.05 -10.18
C ALA A 395 -28.09 14.40 -8.70
N GLY A 396 -29.10 15.02 -8.07
CA GLY A 396 -29.07 15.37 -6.66
C GLY A 396 -28.82 16.87 -6.42
N TYR A 397 -27.77 17.20 -5.68
CA TYR A 397 -27.46 18.57 -5.28
C TYR A 397 -26.02 18.96 -5.63
N VAL A 398 -25.84 20.18 -6.13
CA VAL A 398 -24.53 20.79 -6.40
C VAL A 398 -24.35 22.06 -5.59
N LEU A 399 -23.12 22.54 -5.47
CA LEU A 399 -22.86 23.84 -4.86
C LEU A 399 -23.31 24.96 -5.80
N LYS A 400 -23.98 25.97 -5.24
CA LYS A 400 -24.35 27.17 -5.99
C LYS A 400 -23.12 27.88 -6.53
N GLN A 401 -23.25 28.40 -7.75
CA GLN A 401 -22.21 29.21 -8.39
C GLN A 401 -21.78 30.37 -7.47
N GLY A 402 -20.46 30.53 -7.26
CA GLY A 402 -19.88 31.56 -6.39
C GLY A 402 -19.60 31.11 -4.95
N VAL A 403 -20.02 29.90 -4.55
CA VAL A 403 -19.59 29.30 -3.28
C VAL A 403 -18.14 28.81 -3.43
N LYS A 404 -17.22 29.46 -2.70
CA LYS A 404 -15.81 29.04 -2.65
C LYS A 404 -15.65 27.98 -1.57
N ILE A 405 -15.23 26.77 -1.95
CA ILE A 405 -14.68 25.81 -1.01
C ILE A 405 -13.28 26.31 -0.65
N LEU A 406 -13.05 26.65 0.62
CA LEU A 406 -11.69 26.88 1.12
C LEU A 406 -10.99 25.52 1.11
N LYS A 407 -10.06 25.36 0.17
CA LYS A 407 -9.41 24.11 -0.21
C LYS A 407 -8.34 23.67 0.81
N THR A 408 -8.60 23.82 2.11
CA THR A 408 -7.64 23.47 3.16
C THR A 408 -7.89 22.10 3.77
N ASP A 409 -9.11 21.53 3.70
CA ASP A 409 -9.45 20.35 4.53
C ASP A 409 -10.20 19.21 3.81
N LEU A 410 -10.14 19.11 2.47
CA LEU A 410 -10.58 17.91 1.76
C LEU A 410 -9.41 16.94 1.54
N SER A 411 -8.99 16.27 2.61
CA SER A 411 -8.29 14.97 2.54
C SER A 411 -9.21 13.87 3.06
N PHE A 412 -10.34 13.67 2.38
CA PHE A 412 -11.11 12.44 2.51
C PHE A 412 -10.62 11.46 1.45
N ASP A 413 -9.55 10.71 1.76
CA ASP A 413 -9.28 9.43 1.12
C ASP A 413 -10.38 8.45 1.58
N VAL A 414 -11.57 8.56 0.98
CA VAL A 414 -12.53 7.46 1.01
C VAL A 414 -11.86 6.32 0.25
N TYR A 415 -11.38 5.32 0.99
CA TYR A 415 -11.00 4.03 0.48
C TYR A 415 -12.21 3.35 -0.18
N SER A 416 -12.55 3.77 -1.41
CA SER A 416 -13.23 2.91 -2.37
C SER A 416 -12.13 2.22 -3.17
N VAL A 417 -11.65 1.11 -2.62
CA VAL A 417 -10.82 0.15 -3.33
C VAL A 417 -11.64 -0.48 -4.45
N SER A 418 -11.69 0.21 -5.58
CA SER A 418 -11.41 -0.47 -6.85
C SER A 418 -9.91 -0.79 -6.83
N ASN A 419 -9.55 -1.92 -6.19
CA ASN A 419 -8.19 -2.46 -6.08
C ASN A 419 -7.68 -2.93 -7.44
N LYS A 420 -7.56 -2.03 -8.42
CA LYS A 420 -6.79 -2.28 -9.63
C LYS A 420 -5.45 -1.62 -9.47
N VAL A 421 -4.40 -2.43 -9.33
CA VAL A 421 -3.00 -2.00 -9.41
C VAL A 421 -2.79 -1.23 -10.72
N LYS A 422 -2.08 -0.10 -10.65
CA LYS A 422 -1.81 0.76 -11.81
C LYS A 422 -0.32 0.92 -12.08
N LEU A 423 0.02 1.27 -13.31
CA LEU A 423 1.35 1.66 -13.73
C LEU A 423 1.66 3.11 -13.30
N ALA A 424 2.73 3.32 -12.53
CA ALA A 424 3.29 4.62 -12.15
C ALA A 424 4.49 5.00 -13.05
N LEU A 425 4.25 5.23 -14.33
CA LEU A 425 5.31 5.55 -15.30
C LEU A 425 5.40 7.06 -15.59
N PRO A 426 6.60 7.61 -15.81
CA PRO A 426 6.77 8.95 -16.36
C PRO A 426 6.39 8.98 -17.85
N GLU A 427 6.13 10.17 -18.40
CA GLU A 427 5.90 10.30 -19.85
C GLU A 427 7.14 10.01 -20.68
N THR A 428 8.33 10.33 -20.14
CA THR A 428 9.62 10.14 -20.82
C THR A 428 10.64 9.50 -19.87
N MET A 429 11.44 8.58 -20.39
CA MET A 429 12.62 8.01 -19.74
C MET A 429 13.84 8.25 -20.62
N ASP A 430 14.94 8.71 -20.04
CA ASP A 430 16.17 8.98 -20.78
C ASP A 430 17.14 7.79 -20.73
N PHE A 431 17.77 7.50 -21.86
CA PHE A 431 18.73 6.41 -22.04
C PHE A 431 19.95 6.88 -22.81
N ILE A 432 21.10 6.24 -22.60
CA ILE A 432 22.33 6.55 -23.34
C ILE A 432 22.44 5.63 -24.56
N ALA A 433 22.62 6.24 -25.74
CA ALA A 433 22.87 5.53 -26.99
C ALA A 433 24.16 4.69 -26.90
N GLY A 434 24.17 3.49 -27.48
CA GLY A 434 25.32 2.58 -27.42
C GLY A 434 25.42 1.79 -26.11
N LYS A 435 24.49 1.96 -25.16
CA LYS A 435 24.46 1.27 -23.86
C LYS A 435 23.13 0.55 -23.65
N LYS A 436 23.16 -0.55 -22.90
CA LYS A 436 21.94 -1.16 -22.36
C LYS A 436 21.39 -0.28 -21.24
N GLY A 437 20.07 -0.17 -21.16
CA GLY A 437 19.39 0.39 -19.99
C GLY A 437 18.44 -0.61 -19.37
N GLU A 438 18.03 -0.36 -18.13
CA GLU A 438 17.20 -1.30 -17.37
C GLU A 438 16.05 -0.57 -16.66
N ILE A 439 14.87 -1.16 -16.71
CA ILE A 439 13.67 -0.67 -16.01
C ILE A 439 13.24 -1.76 -15.04
N PHE A 440 12.92 -1.44 -13.79
CA PHE A 440 12.66 -2.41 -12.73
C PHE A 440 11.20 -2.39 -12.30
N GLU A 441 10.59 -3.58 -12.24
CA GLU A 441 9.16 -3.81 -12.05
C GLU A 441 8.60 -3.12 -10.79
N TYR A 442 9.33 -3.21 -9.67
CA TYR A 442 8.95 -2.58 -8.41
C TYR A 442 8.67 -1.09 -8.55
N GLY A 443 9.48 -0.38 -9.36
CA GLY A 443 9.33 1.04 -9.61
C GLY A 443 8.21 1.43 -10.58
N LEU A 444 7.57 0.45 -11.24
CA LEU A 444 6.54 0.69 -12.26
C LEU A 444 5.13 0.63 -11.72
N VAL A 445 4.89 0.12 -10.52
CA VAL A 445 3.54 -0.14 -10.00
C VAL A 445 3.16 0.77 -8.81
N ASP A 446 1.96 1.32 -8.90
CA ASP A 446 1.23 2.16 -7.92
C ASP A 446 0.46 1.27 -6.93
N ALA A 447 1.13 0.26 -6.39
CA ALA A 447 0.56 -0.64 -5.40
C ALA A 447 1.53 -0.93 -4.26
N ASP A 448 0.93 -1.09 -3.08
CA ASP A 448 1.53 -1.51 -1.82
C ASP A 448 1.77 -3.03 -1.76
N ILE A 449 1.52 -3.76 -2.85
CA ILE A 449 1.41 -5.21 -2.83
C ILE A 449 2.74 -5.85 -3.25
N HIS A 450 3.20 -6.76 -2.40
CA HIS A 450 4.24 -7.74 -2.66
C HIS A 450 3.94 -8.49 -3.98
N ASP A 451 4.85 -8.35 -4.94
CA ASP A 451 5.12 -8.97 -6.25
C ASP A 451 4.48 -10.31 -6.69
N SER A 452 3.67 -11.00 -5.89
CA SER A 452 3.17 -12.32 -6.29
C SER A 452 2.01 -12.26 -7.30
N GLU A 453 1.31 -11.12 -7.45
CA GLU A 453 0.00 -11.03 -8.13
C GLU A 453 -0.04 -10.43 -9.54
N TYR A 454 1.03 -9.79 -9.98
CA TYR A 454 1.09 -9.08 -11.24
C TYR A 454 2.42 -9.33 -11.96
N ILE A 455 2.41 -9.21 -13.29
CA ILE A 455 3.59 -9.34 -14.14
C ILE A 455 3.62 -8.11 -15.04
N VAL A 456 4.72 -7.37 -15.06
CA VAL A 456 4.91 -6.27 -16.02
C VAL A 456 5.60 -6.76 -17.29
N GLY A 457 5.00 -6.49 -18.45
CA GLY A 457 5.56 -6.75 -19.77
C GLY A 457 5.68 -5.48 -20.61
N TYR A 458 6.30 -5.62 -21.78
CA TYR A 458 6.53 -4.54 -22.73
C TYR A 458 6.29 -5.03 -24.16
N ASP A 459 5.92 -4.12 -25.07
CA ASP A 459 5.69 -4.34 -26.52
C ASP A 459 6.92 -4.95 -27.26
N VAL A 460 7.16 -6.21 -26.99
CA VAL A 460 7.73 -7.23 -27.86
C VAL A 460 6.82 -8.44 -27.68
N ASP A 461 6.66 -9.26 -28.72
CA ASP A 461 5.82 -10.46 -28.73
C ASP A 461 5.84 -11.19 -27.38
N ALA A 462 4.71 -11.76 -26.98
CA ALA A 462 4.51 -12.49 -25.71
C ALA A 462 5.60 -13.55 -25.39
N SER A 463 6.47 -13.87 -26.35
CA SER A 463 7.69 -14.68 -26.24
C SER A 463 8.87 -14.02 -25.47
N THR A 464 8.81 -12.72 -25.16
CA THR A 464 9.90 -12.00 -24.45
C THR A 464 9.52 -11.53 -23.04
N LEU A 465 8.42 -12.06 -22.48
CA LEU A 465 8.08 -11.90 -21.06
C LEU A 465 9.26 -12.36 -20.19
N GLN A 466 10.14 -11.43 -19.80
CA GLN A 466 11.24 -11.73 -18.90
C GLN A 466 10.68 -11.78 -17.48
N ARG A 467 10.61 -13.00 -16.93
CA ARG A 467 10.19 -13.32 -15.55
C ARG A 467 11.17 -12.80 -14.47
N HIS A 468 11.90 -11.73 -14.76
CA HIS A 468 13.11 -11.34 -14.02
C HIS A 468 13.02 -9.96 -13.36
N GLY A 469 11.82 -9.49 -12.97
CA GLY A 469 11.66 -8.24 -12.20
C GLY A 469 12.20 -6.98 -12.89
N ARG A 470 12.63 -7.07 -14.16
CA ARG A 470 13.25 -6.00 -14.94
C ARG A 470 13.02 -6.16 -16.45
N ILE A 471 13.05 -5.05 -17.16
CA ILE A 471 13.00 -4.92 -18.62
C ILE A 471 14.35 -4.37 -19.09
N ILE A 472 15.02 -5.10 -19.98
CA ILE A 472 16.25 -4.65 -20.63
C ILE A 472 15.89 -3.85 -21.88
N VAL A 473 16.36 -2.62 -21.95
CA VAL A 473 16.25 -1.74 -23.12
C VAL A 473 17.58 -1.76 -23.84
N ASP A 474 17.66 -2.53 -24.92
CA ASP A 474 18.89 -2.66 -25.71
C ASP A 474 19.04 -1.50 -26.70
N ASN A 475 19.93 -0.56 -26.38
CA ASN A 475 20.26 0.57 -27.24
C ASN A 475 21.68 0.48 -27.83
N THR A 476 22.32 -0.71 -27.81
CA THR A 476 23.73 -0.83 -28.25
C THR A 476 23.93 -0.54 -29.73
N ALA A 477 22.88 -0.73 -30.55
CA ALA A 477 22.91 -0.44 -31.99
C ALA A 477 22.55 1.03 -32.33
N ILE A 478 22.13 1.83 -31.35
CA ILE A 478 21.70 3.22 -31.57
C ILE A 478 22.89 4.14 -31.32
N SER A 479 23.20 5.01 -32.28
CA SER A 479 24.32 5.97 -32.19
C SER A 479 23.89 7.44 -32.25
N THR A 480 22.64 7.71 -32.63
CA THR A 480 22.08 9.06 -32.76
C THR A 480 20.88 9.26 -31.86
N LYS A 481 20.55 10.53 -31.59
CA LYS A 481 19.38 10.89 -30.79
C LYS A 481 18.12 10.29 -31.42
N THR A 482 17.41 9.46 -30.66
CA THR A 482 16.25 8.71 -31.12
C THR A 482 15.19 8.72 -30.03
N VAL A 483 13.94 9.01 -30.40
CA VAL A 483 12.79 8.87 -29.50
C VAL A 483 11.96 7.67 -29.94
N GLN A 484 11.74 6.72 -29.04
CA GLN A 484 10.90 5.55 -29.28
C GLN A 484 9.69 5.58 -28.36
N THR A 485 8.47 5.53 -28.90
CA THR A 485 7.27 5.35 -28.10
C THR A 485 7.05 3.87 -27.86
N LYS A 486 6.91 3.48 -26.59
CA LYS A 486 6.82 2.09 -26.21
C LYS A 486 5.72 1.84 -25.21
N ASN A 487 5.03 0.71 -25.35
CA ASN A 487 3.94 0.35 -24.45
C ASN A 487 4.46 -0.57 -23.34
N ILE A 488 4.24 -0.16 -22.10
CA ILE A 488 4.38 -0.97 -20.90
C ILE A 488 3.00 -1.49 -20.53
N ILE A 489 2.89 -2.79 -20.27
CA ILE A 489 1.64 -3.48 -20.02
C ILE A 489 1.73 -4.17 -18.66
N LEU A 490 0.73 -3.95 -17.82
CA LEU A 490 0.55 -4.66 -16.56
C LEU A 490 -0.39 -5.85 -16.79
N TYR A 491 0.05 -7.04 -16.44
CA TYR A 491 -0.71 -8.28 -16.48
C TYR A 491 -1.05 -8.75 -15.07
N ASN A 492 -2.22 -9.38 -14.88
CA ASN A 492 -2.52 -10.14 -13.66
C ASN A 492 -1.95 -11.58 -13.71
N LYS A 493 -2.08 -12.35 -12.62
CA LYS A 493 -1.70 -13.78 -12.54
C LYS A 493 -2.31 -14.66 -13.65
N GLN A 494 -3.44 -14.26 -14.23
CA GLN A 494 -4.11 -14.96 -15.32
C GLN A 494 -3.66 -14.46 -16.71
N TYR A 495 -2.60 -13.67 -16.78
CA TYR A 495 -2.05 -13.07 -18.01
C TYR A 495 -3.06 -12.19 -18.77
N ARG A 496 -4.04 -11.61 -18.06
CA ARG A 496 -4.94 -10.62 -18.65
C ARG A 496 -4.34 -9.23 -18.47
N ASN A 497 -4.45 -8.40 -19.51
CA ASN A 497 -4.04 -7.00 -19.46
C ASN A 497 -4.93 -6.24 -18.46
N GLU A 498 -4.33 -5.72 -17.39
CA GLU A 498 -5.00 -4.85 -16.42
C GLU A 498 -4.82 -3.37 -16.79
N GLU A 499 -3.63 -3.00 -17.29
CA GLU A 499 -3.37 -1.65 -17.77
C GLU A 499 -2.31 -1.65 -18.89
N ARG A 500 -2.39 -0.66 -19.78
CA ARG A 500 -1.37 -0.37 -20.80
C ARG A 500 -1.07 1.13 -20.76
N LYS A 501 0.21 1.50 -20.69
CA LYS A 501 0.67 2.89 -20.80
C LYS A 501 1.80 3.04 -21.80
N SER A 502 1.75 4.10 -22.59
CA SER A 502 2.83 4.47 -23.51
C SER A 502 3.84 5.38 -22.83
N VAL A 503 5.12 5.08 -22.98
CA VAL A 503 6.26 5.87 -22.48
C VAL A 503 7.18 6.21 -23.65
N LYS A 504 7.74 7.43 -23.66
CA LYS A 504 8.77 7.82 -24.63
C LYS A 504 10.15 7.48 -24.08
N PHE A 505 10.86 6.59 -24.75
CA PHE A 505 12.28 6.37 -24.50
C PHE A 505 13.07 7.39 -25.32
N ASN A 506 13.66 8.36 -24.63
CA ASN A 506 14.52 9.37 -25.22
C ASN A 506 15.97 8.89 -25.14
N ILE A 507 16.46 8.33 -26.23
CA ILE A 507 17.79 7.72 -26.33
C ILE A 507 18.73 8.77 -26.92
N VAL A 508 19.73 9.18 -26.15
CA VAL A 508 20.62 10.30 -26.49
C VAL A 508 22.07 9.85 -26.55
N PRO A 509 22.86 10.30 -27.55
CA PRO A 509 24.29 10.02 -27.57
C PRO A 509 24.99 10.75 -26.41
N PRO A 510 26.15 10.24 -25.96
CA PRO A 510 26.98 10.98 -25.02
C PRO A 510 27.32 12.38 -25.53
N VAL A 511 27.37 13.36 -24.63
CA VAL A 511 27.74 14.73 -24.99
C VAL A 511 29.25 14.86 -25.17
N ALA A 512 29.67 15.87 -25.93
CA ALA A 512 31.08 16.22 -26.04
C ALA A 512 31.56 16.98 -24.79
N ASN A 513 32.86 16.87 -24.50
CA ASN A 513 33.50 17.68 -23.46
C ASN A 513 33.39 19.18 -23.85
N PRO A 514 32.81 20.06 -23.02
CA PRO A 514 32.62 21.46 -23.39
C PRO A 514 33.97 22.16 -23.55
N THR A 515 34.04 23.19 -24.39
CA THR A 515 35.27 23.96 -24.64
C THR A 515 35.72 24.80 -23.43
N SER A 516 34.80 25.10 -22.53
CA SER A 516 35.04 25.81 -21.27
C SER A 516 34.48 25.02 -20.09
N ALA A 517 35.02 25.28 -18.90
CA ALA A 517 34.57 24.66 -17.67
C ALA A 517 33.09 24.95 -17.40
N LYS A 518 32.36 23.92 -16.98
CA LYS A 518 30.94 23.95 -16.63
C LYS A 518 30.74 23.42 -15.22
N ASN A 519 29.99 24.12 -14.39
CA ASN A 519 29.87 23.80 -12.96
C ASN A 519 28.49 23.22 -12.61
N ILE A 520 28.51 22.13 -11.84
CA ILE A 520 27.37 21.31 -11.46
C ILE A 520 27.23 21.33 -9.94
N LEU A 521 26.12 21.85 -9.43
CA LEU A 521 25.79 21.82 -8.01
C LEU A 521 24.85 20.65 -7.73
N PHE A 522 25.26 19.72 -6.89
CA PHE A 522 24.36 18.71 -6.32
C PHE A 522 23.72 19.28 -5.07
N VAL A 523 22.39 19.36 -5.03
CA VAL A 523 21.58 19.79 -3.88
C VAL A 523 20.79 18.58 -3.38
N GLY A 524 20.88 18.25 -2.09
CA GLY A 524 20.07 17.15 -1.58
C GLY A 524 20.14 16.86 -0.09
N ASP A 525 19.67 15.69 0.29
CA ASP A 525 19.63 15.28 1.68
C ASP A 525 20.72 14.25 2.02
N SER A 526 20.40 13.23 2.81
CA SER A 526 21.31 12.13 3.11
C SER A 526 21.66 11.30 1.89
N LEU A 527 20.83 11.25 0.84
CA LEU A 527 21.18 10.51 -0.38
C LEU A 527 22.27 11.19 -1.20
N VAL A 528 22.43 12.50 -1.06
CA VAL A 528 23.57 13.24 -1.63
C VAL A 528 24.73 13.33 -0.64
N GLY A 529 24.45 13.55 0.65
CA GLY A 529 25.45 13.89 1.66
C GLY A 529 26.03 12.75 2.51
N ASN A 530 25.32 11.62 2.67
CA ASN A 530 25.80 10.51 3.50
C ASN A 530 26.59 9.46 2.67
N ASN A 531 26.98 8.35 3.31
CA ASN A 531 27.64 7.19 2.69
C ASN A 531 28.90 7.54 1.89
N ASN A 532 29.73 8.44 2.43
CA ASN A 532 30.96 8.90 1.78
C ASN A 532 30.66 9.38 0.34
N GLN A 533 29.62 10.23 0.22
CA GLN A 533 29.26 10.98 -0.99
C GLN A 533 29.08 10.10 -2.23
N ALA A 534 28.64 8.86 -2.06
CA ALA A 534 28.62 7.83 -3.09
C ALA A 534 27.94 8.30 -4.38
N PHE A 535 26.81 9.01 -4.27
CA PHE A 535 26.06 9.49 -5.43
C PHE A 535 26.79 10.56 -6.27
N PRO A 536 27.15 11.75 -5.72
CA PRO A 536 27.89 12.75 -6.50
C PRO A 536 29.29 12.26 -6.90
N LYS A 537 29.92 11.38 -6.09
CA LYS A 537 31.22 10.79 -6.41
C LYS A 537 31.15 9.89 -7.64
N GLU A 538 30.16 9.01 -7.71
CA GLU A 538 29.99 8.16 -8.88
C GLU A 538 29.65 8.98 -10.11
N PHE A 539 28.76 9.97 -9.98
CA PHE A 539 28.44 10.86 -11.10
C PHE A 539 29.69 11.58 -11.63
N GLN A 540 30.55 12.08 -10.74
CA GLN A 540 31.84 12.67 -11.11
C GLN A 540 32.77 11.65 -11.80
N ARG A 541 32.82 10.39 -11.31
CA ARG A 541 33.61 9.32 -11.92
C ARG A 541 33.14 9.02 -13.34
N LEU A 542 31.84 8.80 -13.53
CA LEU A 542 31.23 8.53 -14.83
C LEU A 542 31.46 9.68 -15.83
N LEU A 543 31.41 10.93 -15.37
CA LEU A 543 31.76 12.07 -16.21
C LEU A 543 33.23 12.06 -16.59
N ARG A 544 34.15 12.04 -15.62
CA ARG A 544 35.54 12.51 -15.82
C ARG A 544 36.56 11.41 -16.07
N SER A 545 36.32 10.20 -15.58
CA SER A 545 37.29 9.10 -15.73
C SER A 545 37.26 8.51 -17.15
N THR A 546 38.22 7.65 -17.44
CA THR A 546 38.36 6.95 -18.74
C THR A 546 38.27 5.43 -18.56
N ASP A 547 37.75 4.98 -17.43
CA ASP A 547 37.55 3.56 -17.17
C ASP A 547 36.31 3.06 -17.94
N THR A 548 36.02 1.76 -17.76
CA THR A 548 34.84 1.16 -18.38
C THR A 548 33.58 1.82 -17.82
N ASP A 549 32.76 2.36 -18.73
CA ASP A 549 31.49 3.06 -18.49
C ASP A 549 31.56 4.58 -18.19
N ALA A 550 32.76 5.17 -18.17
CA ALA A 550 32.93 6.62 -18.09
C ALA A 550 33.19 7.30 -19.45
N TYR A 551 33.12 8.64 -19.48
CA TYR A 551 33.06 9.44 -20.71
C TYR A 551 34.20 10.46 -20.92
N GLY A 552 35.15 10.59 -20.00
CA GLY A 552 36.31 11.48 -20.16
C GLY A 552 35.97 12.98 -20.31
N LEU A 553 34.83 13.42 -19.78
CA LEU A 553 34.30 14.78 -19.84
C LEU A 553 34.90 15.66 -18.73
N THR A 554 36.18 15.99 -18.89
CA THR A 554 37.00 16.63 -17.85
C THR A 554 36.62 18.08 -17.51
N ASN A 555 35.87 18.78 -18.37
CA ASN A 555 35.49 20.18 -18.16
C ASN A 555 34.15 20.34 -17.42
N PHE A 556 33.58 19.27 -16.88
CA PHE A 556 32.51 19.37 -15.89
C PHE A 556 33.07 19.28 -14.47
N ASN A 557 32.76 20.28 -13.64
CA ASN A 557 33.22 20.38 -12.27
C ASN A 557 32.03 20.32 -11.31
N LEU A 558 32.14 19.52 -10.27
CA LEU A 558 31.19 19.57 -9.17
C LEU A 558 31.55 20.70 -8.21
N VAL A 559 30.54 21.41 -7.73
CA VAL A 559 30.65 22.56 -6.81
C VAL A 559 29.67 22.42 -5.65
N GLY A 560 29.90 23.18 -4.59
CA GLY A 560 29.13 23.13 -3.33
C GLY A 560 30.00 23.47 -2.13
N ARG A 561 29.38 23.72 -0.97
CA ARG A 561 30.08 24.03 0.28
C ARG A 561 30.86 22.84 0.80
N VAL A 562 30.26 21.65 0.76
CA VAL A 562 30.89 20.42 1.25
C VAL A 562 31.94 19.97 0.25
N ASN A 563 33.12 19.59 0.74
CA ASN A 563 34.19 19.00 -0.05
C ASN A 563 34.72 17.77 0.68
N LEU A 564 34.39 16.59 0.17
CA LEU A 564 34.82 15.32 0.75
C LEU A 564 35.52 14.49 -0.33
N ASN A 565 36.77 14.11 -0.07
CA ASN A 565 37.65 13.38 -1.02
C ASN A 565 37.71 14.00 -2.43
N GLY A 566 37.70 15.33 -2.53
CA GLY A 566 37.78 16.05 -3.82
C GLY A 566 36.49 16.06 -4.63
N VAL A 567 35.36 15.69 -4.03
CA VAL A 567 34.01 15.79 -4.59
C VAL A 567 33.27 16.87 -3.82
N ARG A 568 32.75 17.88 -4.54
CA ARG A 568 32.00 18.99 -3.95
C ARG A 568 30.50 18.85 -4.18
N TYR A 569 29.70 19.22 -3.18
CA TYR A 569 28.24 19.12 -3.25
C TYR A 569 27.60 19.96 -2.13
N GLU A 570 26.27 20.13 -2.16
CA GLU A 570 25.45 20.73 -1.12
C GLU A 570 24.35 19.76 -0.69
N GLY A 571 24.76 18.72 0.04
CA GLY A 571 23.89 17.67 0.55
C GLY A 571 24.13 17.51 2.04
N THR A 572 23.07 17.49 2.84
CA THR A 572 23.17 17.31 4.30
C THR A 572 22.08 16.36 4.79
N GLY A 573 22.45 15.36 5.58
CA GLY A 573 21.52 14.39 6.13
C GLY A 573 20.38 15.05 6.92
N GLY A 574 19.15 14.58 6.69
CA GLY A 574 17.95 15.11 7.34
C GLY A 574 17.37 16.39 6.71
N TYR A 575 17.98 16.95 5.67
CA TYR A 575 17.46 18.16 5.03
C TYR A 575 16.17 17.87 4.24
N GLY A 576 15.20 18.76 4.36
CA GLY A 576 14.05 18.90 3.46
C GLY A 576 14.14 20.20 2.66
N TRP A 577 13.08 20.55 1.94
CA TRP A 577 13.02 21.79 1.16
C TRP A 577 13.07 23.02 2.05
N ASN A 578 12.52 22.91 3.27
CA ASN A 578 12.62 23.96 4.29
C ASN A 578 14.07 24.42 4.48
N ASN A 579 15.03 23.49 4.56
CA ASN A 579 16.45 23.83 4.75
C ASN A 579 17.10 24.52 3.55
N TYR A 580 16.41 24.59 2.42
CA TYR A 580 16.90 25.24 1.21
C TYR A 580 16.14 26.52 0.85
N VAL A 581 15.00 26.79 1.48
CA VAL A 581 14.15 27.95 1.14
C VAL A 581 13.72 28.80 2.33
N ASP A 582 13.63 28.23 3.53
CA ASP A 582 13.06 28.93 4.68
C ASP A 582 14.15 29.67 5.45
N ASN A 583 13.70 30.60 6.28
CA ASN A 583 14.57 31.30 7.21
C ASN A 583 15.21 30.30 8.20
N PRO A 584 16.54 30.29 8.36
CA PRO A 584 17.23 29.48 9.36
C PRO A 584 16.62 29.53 10.76
N THR A 585 16.08 30.68 11.19
CA THR A 585 15.52 30.84 12.54
C THR A 585 14.20 30.09 12.74
N THR A 586 13.55 29.66 11.66
CA THR A 586 12.31 28.86 11.71
C THR A 586 12.55 27.37 11.56
N LEU A 587 13.79 26.94 11.30
CA LEU A 587 14.15 25.54 11.13
C LEU A 587 14.31 24.84 12.48
N ASN A 588 14.06 23.53 12.50
CA ASN A 588 14.38 22.71 13.66
C ASN A 588 15.91 22.69 13.85
N PRO A 589 16.44 23.12 15.01
CA PRO A 589 17.89 23.21 15.25
C PRO A 589 18.63 21.88 15.08
N SER A 590 17.93 20.74 15.21
CA SER A 590 18.52 19.40 15.09
C SER A 590 18.82 18.98 13.65
N TYR A 591 18.24 19.66 12.65
CA TYR A 591 18.33 19.28 11.23
C TYR A 591 19.02 20.35 10.38
N GLY A 592 19.85 21.19 10.99
CA GLY A 592 20.80 22.07 10.31
C GLY A 592 20.27 23.44 9.87
N ASN A 593 21.04 24.09 9.00
CA ASN A 593 20.91 25.50 8.60
C ASN A 593 20.53 25.63 7.11
N ASN A 594 19.99 26.79 6.70
CA ASN A 594 19.84 27.14 5.29
C ASN A 594 21.04 27.98 4.82
N TYR A 595 21.98 27.35 4.13
CA TYR A 595 23.21 28.00 3.64
C TYR A 595 22.99 28.90 2.43
N PHE A 596 21.82 28.82 1.77
CA PHE A 596 21.46 29.75 0.71
C PHE A 596 20.84 31.04 1.25
N TRP A 597 20.48 31.09 2.54
CA TRP A 597 19.83 32.24 3.14
C TRP A 597 20.76 33.45 3.23
N ASP A 598 20.24 34.60 2.82
CA ASP A 598 20.88 35.90 2.97
C ASP A 598 20.03 36.78 3.88
N SER A 599 20.51 36.95 5.12
CA SER A 599 19.82 37.74 6.14
C SER A 599 19.68 39.22 5.76
N ALA A 600 20.50 39.73 4.83
CA ALA A 600 20.41 41.12 4.39
C ALA A 600 19.15 41.37 3.54
N ILE A 601 18.68 40.35 2.81
CA ILE A 601 17.47 40.44 1.97
C ILE A 601 16.29 39.65 2.53
N GLY A 602 16.50 38.84 3.57
CA GLY A 602 15.46 38.02 4.18
C GLY A 602 14.93 36.93 3.24
N ASP A 603 15.79 36.38 2.40
CA ASP A 603 15.46 35.44 1.33
C ASP A 603 16.72 34.63 0.95
N ILE A 604 16.57 33.58 0.14
CA ILE A 604 17.68 32.84 -0.44
C ILE A 604 18.34 33.60 -1.60
N ASN A 605 19.67 33.56 -1.64
CA ASN A 605 20.50 34.24 -2.61
C ASN A 605 21.51 33.27 -3.23
N ILE A 606 21.17 32.76 -4.42
CA ILE A 606 21.98 31.75 -5.11
C ILE A 606 23.35 32.32 -5.53
N GLN A 607 23.42 33.57 -5.99
CA GLN A 607 24.68 34.19 -6.41
C GLN A 607 25.64 34.40 -5.23
N LYS A 608 25.10 34.84 -4.09
CA LYS A 608 25.88 34.97 -2.84
C LYS A 608 26.39 33.60 -2.39
N TYR A 609 25.52 32.59 -2.35
CA TYR A 609 25.93 31.23 -2.02
C TYR A 609 27.09 30.75 -2.91
N MET A 610 27.00 30.96 -4.23
CA MET A 610 28.06 30.58 -5.17
C MET A 610 29.35 31.36 -4.94
N THR A 611 29.26 32.64 -4.57
CA THR A 611 30.42 33.47 -4.21
C THR A 611 31.11 32.94 -2.96
N ASP A 612 30.34 32.70 -1.90
CA ASP A 612 30.86 32.35 -0.59
C ASP A 612 31.38 30.90 -0.52
N ASN A 613 30.69 29.97 -1.18
CA ASN A 613 30.90 28.53 -1.01
C ASN A 613 31.49 27.83 -2.25
N CYS A 614 31.42 28.47 -3.41
CA CYS A 614 31.80 27.87 -4.71
C CYS A 614 32.85 28.69 -5.46
N SER A 615 33.61 29.55 -4.77
CA SER A 615 34.65 30.40 -5.38
C SER A 615 34.13 31.38 -6.46
N GLY A 616 32.84 31.73 -6.42
CA GLY A 616 32.24 32.68 -7.36
C GLY A 616 32.14 32.19 -8.81
N VAL A 617 32.30 30.90 -9.07
CA VAL A 617 32.14 30.35 -10.42
C VAL A 617 30.68 30.42 -10.89
N SER A 618 30.46 30.53 -12.20
CA SER A 618 29.11 30.49 -12.77
C SER A 618 28.46 29.12 -12.53
N LEU A 619 27.16 29.10 -12.26
CA LEU A 619 26.38 27.88 -12.12
C LEU A 619 25.76 27.52 -13.48
N ASP A 620 26.07 26.32 -13.99
CA ASP A 620 25.54 25.85 -15.28
C ASP A 620 24.50 24.73 -15.11
N TYR A 621 24.65 23.91 -14.07
CA TYR A 621 23.75 22.80 -13.80
C TYR A 621 23.44 22.67 -12.31
N VAL A 622 22.21 22.27 -12.00
CA VAL A 622 21.83 21.80 -10.66
C VAL A 622 21.22 20.42 -10.75
N VAL A 623 21.72 19.48 -9.95
CA VAL A 623 21.07 18.19 -9.71
C VAL A 623 20.41 18.27 -8.35
N ILE A 624 19.10 18.05 -8.29
CA ILE A 624 18.32 18.13 -7.06
C ILE A 624 17.77 16.75 -6.74
N GLU A 625 18.13 16.21 -5.58
CA GLU A 625 17.55 14.98 -5.03
C GLU A 625 17.07 15.29 -3.60
N LEU A 626 15.76 15.44 -3.45
CA LEU A 626 15.09 15.82 -2.21
C LEU A 626 13.67 15.27 -2.18
N GLY A 627 13.21 14.91 -0.98
CA GLY A 627 11.80 14.57 -0.76
C GLY A 627 11.56 13.58 0.35
N TRP A 628 12.56 12.75 0.66
CA TRP A 628 12.48 11.72 1.69
C TRP A 628 12.13 12.29 3.06
N ASN A 629 12.83 13.32 3.51
CA ASN A 629 12.64 13.87 4.86
C ASN A 629 11.29 14.54 5.09
N HIS A 630 10.55 14.91 4.04
CA HIS A 630 9.16 15.38 4.19
C HIS A 630 8.20 14.26 4.59
N TYR A 631 8.59 13.01 4.37
CA TYR A 631 7.82 11.84 4.75
C TYR A 631 8.36 11.17 6.01
N VAL A 632 9.63 10.74 6.02
CA VAL A 632 10.18 9.91 7.12
C VAL A 632 10.37 10.68 8.42
N ASN A 633 10.44 11.99 8.34
CA ASN A 633 10.92 12.84 9.42
C ASN A 633 9.77 13.71 9.96
N GLY A 634 8.60 13.11 10.21
CA GLY A 634 7.43 13.79 10.80
C GLY A 634 7.71 14.48 12.14
N SER A 635 8.77 14.08 12.85
CA SER A 635 9.31 14.72 14.06
C SER A 635 10.04 16.06 13.80
N SER A 636 10.41 16.34 12.54
CA SER A 636 11.17 17.53 12.13
C SER A 636 10.27 18.74 11.88
N GLY A 637 8.95 18.55 11.82
CA GLY A 637 7.98 19.58 11.49
C GLY A 637 7.88 19.91 9.99
N TYR A 638 8.51 19.11 9.12
CA TYR A 638 8.33 19.27 7.67
C TYR A 638 6.94 18.79 7.26
N SER A 639 6.32 19.53 6.34
CA SER A 639 5.03 19.15 5.79
C SER A 639 5.19 18.01 4.80
N SER A 640 4.43 16.93 4.99
CA SER A 640 4.24 15.87 3.99
C SER A 640 3.22 16.25 2.91
N ASP A 641 2.61 17.44 2.98
CA ASP A 641 1.71 17.94 1.95
C ASP A 641 2.47 18.19 0.65
N ILE A 642 2.12 17.41 -0.37
CA ILE A 642 2.75 17.45 -1.68
C ILE A 642 2.66 18.82 -2.36
N THR A 643 1.63 19.61 -2.04
CA THR A 643 1.45 20.98 -2.55
C THR A 643 2.49 21.92 -1.94
N VAL A 644 2.78 21.78 -0.64
CA VAL A 644 3.81 22.55 0.05
C VAL A 644 5.19 22.19 -0.48
N ILE A 645 5.46 20.89 -0.64
CA ILE A 645 6.71 20.39 -1.23
C ILE A 645 6.90 20.97 -2.65
N LYS A 646 5.87 20.90 -3.49
CA LYS A 646 5.90 21.48 -4.85
C LYS A 646 6.19 22.98 -4.82
N ALA A 647 5.51 23.73 -3.96
CA ALA A 647 5.67 25.17 -3.86
C ALA A 647 7.10 25.57 -3.47
N LYS A 648 7.71 24.86 -2.51
CA LYS A 648 9.09 25.11 -2.10
C LYS A 648 10.11 24.69 -3.17
N ALA A 649 9.90 23.54 -3.81
CA ALA A 649 10.72 23.09 -4.93
C ALA A 649 10.70 24.11 -6.08
N LYS A 650 9.50 24.57 -6.45
CA LYS A 650 9.27 25.62 -7.43
C LYS A 650 10.01 26.90 -7.06
N TYR A 651 9.87 27.35 -5.81
CA TYR A 651 10.51 28.57 -5.33
C TYR A 651 12.03 28.52 -5.46
N PHE A 652 12.66 27.42 -5.06
CA PHE A 652 14.11 27.25 -5.21
C PHE A 652 14.54 27.24 -6.69
N ILE A 653 13.81 26.52 -7.55
CA ILE A 653 14.07 26.47 -9.00
C ILE A 653 13.98 27.88 -9.61
N ASP A 654 12.93 28.63 -9.28
CA ASP A 654 12.73 30.01 -9.76
C ASP A 654 13.90 30.92 -9.32
N LYS A 655 14.40 30.75 -8.09
CA LYS A 655 15.56 31.50 -7.58
C LYS A 655 16.86 31.14 -8.30
N VAL A 656 17.07 29.86 -8.61
CA VAL A 656 18.23 29.41 -9.41
C VAL A 656 18.17 30.01 -10.82
N LEU A 657 17.03 29.89 -11.51
CA LEU A 657 16.88 30.40 -12.88
C LEU A 657 16.87 31.93 -12.95
N ALA A 658 16.42 32.62 -11.90
CA ALA A 658 16.55 34.08 -11.81
C ALA A 658 18.02 34.52 -11.68
N ALA A 659 18.81 33.80 -10.87
CA ALA A 659 20.24 34.08 -10.66
C ALA A 659 21.11 33.66 -11.86
N TYR A 660 20.75 32.56 -12.53
CA TYR A 660 21.46 31.94 -13.64
C TYR A 660 20.46 31.49 -14.72
N PRO A 661 20.01 32.37 -15.63
CA PRO A 661 18.95 32.07 -16.60
C PRO A 661 19.23 30.93 -17.58
N ASN A 662 20.51 30.61 -17.80
CA ASN A 662 20.94 29.52 -18.68
C ASN A 662 21.23 28.21 -17.92
N CYS A 663 21.01 28.19 -16.60
CA CYS A 663 21.22 27.00 -15.78
C CYS A 663 20.22 25.91 -16.16
N LYS A 664 20.69 24.66 -16.17
CA LYS A 664 19.90 23.46 -16.46
C LYS A 664 19.70 22.64 -15.19
N ILE A 665 18.47 22.29 -14.87
CA ILE A 665 18.10 21.65 -13.60
C ILE A 665 17.57 20.24 -13.85
N LEU A 666 18.17 19.27 -13.16
CA LEU A 666 17.75 17.88 -13.11
C LEU A 666 17.03 17.66 -11.77
N LEU A 667 15.70 17.60 -11.81
CA LEU A 667 14.85 17.38 -10.65
C LEU A 667 14.58 15.88 -10.49
N CYS A 668 15.29 15.24 -9.56
CA CYS A 668 15.20 13.80 -9.35
C CYS A 668 14.01 13.45 -8.46
N GLY A 669 13.23 12.45 -8.88
CA GLY A 669 12.32 11.76 -7.97
C GLY A 669 13.09 10.78 -7.08
N ASN A 670 12.46 10.34 -6.00
CA ASN A 670 13.05 9.34 -5.10
C ASN A 670 12.97 7.93 -5.71
N GLN A 671 13.86 7.05 -5.26
CA GLN A 671 13.73 5.61 -5.43
C GLN A 671 12.49 5.07 -4.69
N LYS A 672 11.98 3.92 -5.16
CA LYS A 672 11.06 3.11 -4.35
C LYS A 672 11.88 2.37 -3.29
N THR A 673 11.24 2.07 -2.17
CA THR A 673 11.85 1.27 -1.11
C THR A 673 11.93 -0.22 -1.50
N ALA A 674 12.82 -0.95 -0.83
CA ALA A 674 12.99 -2.39 -0.98
C ALA A 674 11.71 -3.23 -0.69
N PRO A 675 11.47 -4.32 -1.42
CA PRO A 675 10.64 -5.43 -0.94
C PRO A 675 11.35 -6.16 0.22
N TYR A 676 10.62 -6.88 1.08
CA TYR A 676 11.13 -7.63 2.24
C TYR A 676 11.55 -6.75 3.43
N ILE A 677 10.59 -6.24 4.20
CA ILE A 677 10.83 -5.38 5.37
C ILE A 677 10.33 -6.08 6.64
N TYR A 678 11.00 -5.80 7.78
CA TYR A 678 10.57 -6.27 9.09
C TYR A 678 9.12 -5.84 9.38
N GLU A 679 8.28 -6.73 9.91
CA GLU A 679 6.83 -6.46 10.10
C GLU A 679 6.55 -5.16 10.87
N ILE A 680 7.44 -4.76 11.78
CA ILE A 680 7.33 -3.51 12.56
C ILE A 680 7.38 -2.23 11.69
N TYR A 681 7.99 -2.30 10.50
CA TYR A 681 8.10 -1.18 9.56
C TYR A 681 7.14 -1.28 8.37
N ALA A 682 6.39 -2.38 8.26
CA ALA A 682 5.43 -2.61 7.17
C ALA A 682 4.41 -1.46 6.94
N PRO A 683 3.79 -0.84 7.96
CA PRO A 683 2.86 0.27 7.73
C PRO A 683 3.55 1.56 7.27
N TYR A 684 4.81 1.79 7.64
CA TYR A 684 5.59 2.97 7.19
C TYR A 684 6.06 2.84 5.75
N TRP A 685 6.19 1.61 5.24
CA TRP A 685 6.70 1.31 3.91
C TRP A 685 5.70 1.61 2.78
N ALA A 686 4.49 1.09 2.89
CA ALA A 686 3.44 1.30 1.88
C ALA A 686 3.18 2.80 1.68
N LEU A 687 3.08 3.53 2.79
CA LEU A 687 2.91 4.97 2.81
C LEU A 687 4.12 5.72 2.23
N ALA A 688 5.35 5.25 2.46
CA ALA A 688 6.56 5.85 1.86
C ALA A 688 6.55 5.71 0.33
N ASN A 689 6.16 4.54 -0.18
CA ASN A 689 6.07 4.30 -1.62
C ASN A 689 4.95 5.13 -2.26
N LYS A 690 3.79 5.22 -1.61
CA LYS A 690 2.70 6.11 -2.04
C LYS A 690 3.19 7.57 -2.11
N HIS A 691 3.90 8.04 -1.08
CA HIS A 691 4.52 9.37 -1.07
C HIS A 691 5.50 9.56 -2.21
N ASN A 692 6.45 8.64 -2.42
CA ASN A 692 7.46 8.76 -3.48
C ASN A 692 6.83 8.72 -4.89
N ILE A 693 5.74 7.97 -5.09
CA ILE A 693 5.00 7.96 -6.35
C ILE A 693 4.26 9.29 -6.56
N GLN A 694 3.65 9.84 -5.52
CA GLN A 694 3.01 11.16 -5.58
C GLN A 694 4.05 12.27 -5.84
N LEU A 695 5.22 12.18 -5.22
CA LEU A 695 6.36 13.07 -5.42
C LEU A 695 6.86 13.01 -6.87
N ALA A 696 7.07 11.80 -7.40
CA ALA A 696 7.45 11.60 -8.79
C ALA A 696 6.48 12.28 -9.77
N LYS A 697 5.17 12.02 -9.61
CA LYS A 697 4.11 12.65 -10.43
C LYS A 697 4.15 14.18 -10.29
N THR A 698 4.38 14.68 -9.09
CA THR A 698 4.41 16.12 -8.78
C THR A 698 5.63 16.80 -9.38
N TYR A 699 6.81 16.19 -9.30
CA TYR A 699 8.04 16.72 -9.86
C TYR A 699 8.06 16.65 -11.38
N GLU A 700 7.49 15.60 -11.97
CA GLU A 700 7.27 15.56 -13.41
C GLU A 700 6.34 16.69 -13.87
N ALA A 701 5.23 16.91 -13.16
CA ALA A 701 4.31 18.01 -13.47
C ALA A 701 4.95 19.39 -13.27
N LEU A 702 5.76 19.57 -12.21
CA LEU A 702 6.49 20.80 -11.95
C LEU A 702 7.54 21.08 -13.03
N ALA A 703 8.30 20.08 -13.46
CA ALA A 703 9.29 20.25 -14.51
C ALA A 703 8.67 20.73 -15.83
N LYS A 704 7.42 20.31 -16.13
CA LYS A 704 6.65 20.75 -17.31
C LYS A 704 6.18 22.20 -17.25
N GLU A 705 6.25 22.86 -16.08
CA GLU A 705 5.99 24.31 -15.97
C GLU A 705 7.14 25.15 -16.54
N TYR A 706 8.28 24.52 -16.85
CA TYR A 706 9.47 25.16 -17.40
C TYR A 706 9.76 24.63 -18.82
N PRO A 707 10.55 25.37 -19.62
CA PRO A 707 11.12 24.80 -20.83
C PRO A 707 11.88 23.50 -20.52
N VAL A 708 11.66 22.48 -21.34
CA VAL A 708 12.33 21.16 -21.22
C VAL A 708 13.86 21.26 -21.31
N THR A 709 14.37 22.38 -21.83
CA THR A 709 15.79 22.74 -21.93
C THR A 709 16.35 23.34 -20.63
N SER A 710 15.48 23.77 -19.71
CA SER A 710 15.82 24.41 -18.44
C SER A 710 15.59 23.48 -17.24
N VAL A 711 14.46 22.76 -17.20
CA VAL A 711 14.16 21.81 -16.10
C VAL A 711 13.72 20.48 -16.68
N ARG A 712 14.30 19.39 -16.16
CA ARG A 712 13.98 18.02 -16.55
C ARG A 712 13.77 17.17 -15.31
N TYR A 713 12.64 16.46 -15.28
CA TYR A 713 12.38 15.44 -14.28
C TYR A 713 13.20 14.17 -14.57
N VAL A 714 13.79 13.59 -13.53
CA VAL A 714 14.55 12.34 -13.61
C VAL A 714 13.82 11.27 -12.81
N ASP A 715 13.32 10.23 -13.49
CA ASP A 715 12.58 9.15 -12.86
C ASP A 715 13.51 8.08 -12.29
N ILE A 716 13.91 8.24 -11.02
CA ILE A 716 14.78 7.27 -10.34
C ILE A 716 14.01 5.97 -10.05
N LYS A 717 12.78 6.04 -9.55
CA LYS A 717 12.03 4.86 -9.07
C LYS A 717 11.95 3.72 -10.10
N SER A 718 11.66 4.00 -11.37
CA SER A 718 11.49 2.97 -12.40
C SER A 718 12.82 2.41 -12.89
N ARG A 719 13.92 3.08 -12.55
CA ARG A 719 15.27 2.80 -13.02
C ARG A 719 16.18 2.32 -11.88
N PHE A 720 15.60 2.08 -10.71
CA PHE A 720 16.29 1.67 -9.50
C PHE A 720 15.86 0.26 -9.09
N ASP A 721 16.83 -0.64 -8.92
CA ASP A 721 16.63 -2.02 -8.50
C ASP A 721 16.49 -2.10 -6.99
N SER A 722 15.26 -1.88 -6.51
CA SER A 722 14.99 -1.83 -5.07
C SER A 722 15.25 -3.15 -4.35
N GLU A 723 15.29 -4.28 -5.08
CA GLU A 723 15.46 -5.62 -4.50
C GLU A 723 16.92 -6.01 -4.27
N HIS A 724 17.84 -5.42 -5.06
CA HIS A 724 19.26 -5.78 -5.06
C HIS A 724 20.19 -4.63 -4.66
N ASN A 725 19.72 -3.39 -4.67
CA ASN A 725 20.53 -2.20 -4.40
C ASN A 725 20.20 -1.48 -3.09
N MET A 726 19.41 -2.12 -2.23
CA MET A 726 19.13 -1.69 -0.85
C MET A 726 19.86 -2.61 0.14
N PRO A 727 20.18 -2.15 1.36
CA PRO A 727 20.90 -2.94 2.35
C PRO A 727 19.99 -3.99 3.03
N TYR A 728 20.43 -5.24 3.01
CA TYR A 728 19.70 -6.37 3.57
C TYR A 728 20.52 -7.13 4.63
N ALA A 729 19.81 -7.74 5.58
CA ALA A 729 20.35 -8.72 6.50
C ALA A 729 19.49 -10.00 6.50
N GLU A 730 20.02 -11.06 7.09
CA GLU A 730 19.35 -12.34 7.28
C GLU A 730 19.22 -12.67 8.77
N GLU A 731 18.04 -13.11 9.20
CA GLU A 731 17.81 -13.60 10.56
C GLU A 731 17.04 -14.94 10.56
N GLN A 732 17.17 -15.74 11.61
CA GLN A 732 16.42 -17.00 11.71
C GLN A 732 14.91 -16.73 11.76
N VAL A 733 14.14 -17.48 10.97
CA VAL A 733 12.68 -17.32 10.91
C VAL A 733 11.99 -17.63 12.25
N ASN A 734 12.65 -18.36 13.15
CA ASN A 734 12.38 -18.42 14.58
C ASN A 734 13.51 -19.17 15.30
N PHE A 735 13.53 -19.10 16.64
CA PHE A 735 14.55 -19.70 17.51
C PHE A 735 14.71 -21.22 17.42
N LYS A 736 13.80 -21.95 16.74
CA LYS A 736 13.89 -23.41 16.51
C LYS A 736 14.10 -23.78 15.04
N ASN A 737 14.26 -22.81 14.14
CA ASN A 737 14.39 -23.05 12.72
C ASN A 737 15.65 -22.39 12.18
N ALA A 738 16.59 -23.22 11.71
CA ALA A 738 17.85 -22.74 11.14
C ALA A 738 17.68 -22.02 9.78
N LYS A 739 16.48 -22.03 9.17
CA LYS A 739 16.19 -21.23 7.99
C LYS A 739 16.23 -19.74 8.34
N THR A 740 16.82 -18.95 7.45
CA THR A 740 16.84 -17.49 7.56
C THR A 740 15.80 -16.83 6.65
N ALA A 741 15.36 -15.64 7.01
CA ALA A 741 14.60 -14.72 6.17
C ALA A 741 15.41 -13.45 5.92
N LYS A 742 15.35 -12.98 4.67
CA LYS A 742 15.95 -11.72 4.22
C LYS A 742 15.04 -10.55 4.64
N TYR A 743 15.62 -9.51 5.22
CA TYR A 743 14.90 -8.27 5.52
C TYR A 743 15.77 -7.03 5.28
N CYS A 744 15.14 -5.95 4.84
CA CYS A 744 15.77 -4.67 4.59
C CYS A 744 16.11 -3.98 5.91
N THR A 745 17.37 -3.55 6.05
CA THR A 745 17.88 -2.90 7.27
C THR A 745 17.77 -1.39 7.23
N ASP A 746 17.71 -0.81 6.03
CA ASP A 746 17.47 0.62 5.80
C ASP A 746 16.66 0.76 4.51
N PHE A 747 15.41 1.19 4.63
CA PHE A 747 14.51 1.32 3.49
C PHE A 747 14.68 2.66 2.75
N VAL A 748 15.49 3.58 3.27
CA VAL A 748 15.73 4.90 2.69
C VAL A 748 17.06 4.91 1.94
N HIS A 749 18.16 4.51 2.60
CA HIS A 749 19.50 4.67 2.06
C HIS A 749 19.94 3.42 1.26
N PRO A 750 20.25 3.57 -0.04
CA PRO A 750 20.79 2.49 -0.86
C PRO A 750 22.17 1.99 -0.40
N ASP A 751 22.53 0.80 -0.85
CA ASP A 751 23.93 0.36 -0.87
C ASP A 751 24.74 1.14 -1.92
N LEU A 752 26.07 0.99 -1.90
CA LEU A 752 26.96 1.64 -2.88
C LEU A 752 26.55 1.35 -4.33
N SER A 753 26.12 0.13 -4.64
CA SER A 753 25.62 -0.24 -5.98
C SER A 753 24.37 0.55 -6.37
N GLY A 754 23.49 0.85 -5.41
CA GLY A 754 22.31 1.67 -5.63
C GLY A 754 22.61 3.12 -5.90
N PHE A 755 23.53 3.73 -5.14
CA PHE A 755 24.00 5.08 -5.48
C PHE A 755 24.65 5.13 -6.86
N ASN A 756 25.37 4.08 -7.25
CA ASN A 756 25.96 4.01 -8.58
C ASN A 756 24.90 3.92 -9.69
N GLN A 757 23.83 3.18 -9.43
CA GLN A 757 22.69 3.11 -10.33
C GLN A 757 21.98 4.47 -10.44
N MET A 758 21.73 5.17 -9.33
CA MET A 758 21.17 6.53 -9.35
C MET A 758 22.03 7.48 -10.19
N ALA A 759 23.35 7.44 -10.03
CA ALA A 759 24.29 8.25 -10.83
C ALA A 759 24.17 7.97 -12.33
N SER A 760 24.03 6.69 -12.71
CA SER A 760 23.87 6.27 -14.11
C SER A 760 22.55 6.78 -14.71
N VAL A 761 21.47 6.79 -13.92
CA VAL A 761 20.16 7.32 -14.34
C VAL A 761 20.22 8.83 -14.55
N VAL A 762 20.78 9.57 -13.59
CA VAL A 762 20.96 11.03 -13.70
C VAL A 762 21.86 11.39 -14.88
N LEU A 763 22.90 10.60 -15.17
CA LEU A 763 23.80 10.83 -16.31
C LEU A 763 23.06 10.77 -17.66
N ALA A 764 22.13 9.83 -17.83
CA ALA A 764 21.32 9.76 -19.04
C ALA A 764 20.48 11.02 -19.23
N SER A 765 19.81 11.50 -18.17
CA SER A 765 19.04 12.74 -18.20
C SER A 765 19.90 14.00 -18.33
N PHE A 766 21.13 13.98 -17.80
CA PHE A 766 22.12 15.03 -18.00
C PHE A 766 22.52 15.16 -19.46
N PHE A 767 22.80 14.06 -20.16
CA PHE A 767 23.02 14.10 -21.61
C PHE A 767 21.78 14.55 -22.39
N ALA A 768 20.59 14.19 -21.91
CA ALA A 768 19.34 14.58 -22.55
C ALA A 768 19.06 16.08 -22.46
N ILE A 769 19.19 16.70 -21.27
CA ILE A 769 18.94 18.14 -21.10
C ILE A 769 19.97 19.01 -21.82
N GLN A 770 21.19 18.50 -22.05
CA GLN A 770 22.21 19.16 -22.86
C GLN A 770 21.80 19.29 -24.33
N GLN A 771 21.05 18.30 -24.83
CA GLN A 771 20.68 18.14 -26.25
C GLN A 771 19.19 18.40 -26.51
N ALA A 772 18.44 18.85 -25.50
CA ALA A 772 17.08 19.37 -25.63
C ALA A 772 17.16 20.79 -26.15
#